data_AF-A0A4V2MVF4-F1
#
_entry.id   AF-A0A4V2MVF4-F1
#
_cell.length_a   1.000
_cell.length_b   1.000
_cell.length_c   1.000
_cell.angle_alpha   90.00
_cell.angle_beta   90.00
_cell.angle_gamma   90.00
#
_symmetry.space_group_name_H-M   'P 1'
#
loop_
_entity.id
_entity.type
_entity.pdbx_description
1 polymer ?
#
loop_
_entity_poly.entity_id
_entity_poly.type
_entity_poly.pdbx_seq_one_letter_code
_entity_poly.pdbx_strand_id
1 'polypeptide(L)'
;MSTPIIKLNNGVEMPAIGLGTWQSKPEEVISAVEYAIKEAGYRHIDCAWNYHNEKEVGEGIRRSGVPRKEIFLTTKCWPSHYDDVAKSLDLSLANFGVDYVDLYLLHWPVCLNPKGNHPIFPTRPDGSRDVLLDWPLKDTWKQMEDLLKTGKVKAIGVSNASELKLNEILPYATVVPAVNQLELHLYNHQPELVEFCQSKGITVQAYSPLGSVDSPLFKDEVANAIAKKYDLQVSDVLVGYLVAKNIVALPKSVTHYRILSNIKGTLAAVAKLTKEDVEQLDAVEGTGKHVRVVRPPWGTLFRNASAESVVALLLITPGDDDDELPRVCSAMSSMIFQRHPRYALLVFVILAGTVWLLFSDGGHVSQAGVRDLSLSARLDRAEKIYQKTLKGRQGLIKKFGPTPNQIAISCMVPYDRFPPDENPWPPYTAWDFFPPAFNCPHERERIGTLGDGGKWMCGLSRVAEKRDCIVYSFGINGESSFEAEILSRTSNCQIWGYDFSVNSFGPEIPATEKHRTHFHAYGLAGHDAHGPTNDIKYYTLQSLMDLNGHDHIDILKIDVESWEFEVVTAFLEPYLRSGKPLPFGQLQIELHTWEKKFPEVLEWWEKLEQAGLRPFFQEPNLVYNNYNRGRDQDLTEYSLINIRGNNAFISDATL
;
A
#
# COMPACT_ATOMS: atom_id res chain seq x y z
N MET A 1 -26.26 -0.78 13.69
CA MET A 1 -25.92 -1.16 15.07
C MET A 1 -24.98 -0.08 15.61
N SER A 2 -25.14 0.33 16.87
CA SER A 2 -24.30 1.36 17.50
C SER A 2 -23.11 0.74 18.22
N THR A 3 -21.94 1.35 18.10
CA THR A 3 -20.74 1.00 18.88
C THR A 3 -21.01 1.10 20.40
N PRO A 4 -20.48 0.19 21.23
CA PRO A 4 -20.51 0.35 22.69
C PRO A 4 -19.94 1.70 23.12
N ILE A 5 -20.56 2.31 24.12
CA ILE A 5 -20.14 3.60 24.68
C ILE A 5 -19.44 3.36 26.00
N ILE A 6 -18.22 3.87 26.12
CA ILE A 6 -17.43 3.86 27.36
C ILE A 6 -17.47 5.27 27.96
N LYS A 7 -17.78 5.32 29.25
CA LYS A 7 -17.90 6.57 30.00
C LYS A 7 -16.58 6.88 30.72
N LEU A 8 -15.98 8.00 30.36
CA LEU A 8 -14.74 8.51 30.96
C LEU A 8 -14.99 8.98 32.41
N ASN A 9 -13.93 9.10 33.21
CA ASN A 9 -14.02 9.53 34.62
C ASN A 9 -14.63 10.92 34.83
N ASN A 10 -14.54 11.81 33.84
CA ASN A 10 -15.20 13.12 33.83
C ASN A 10 -16.66 13.09 33.31
N GLY A 11 -17.19 11.89 33.03
CA GLY A 11 -18.56 11.67 32.56
C GLY A 11 -18.78 11.80 31.06
N VAL A 12 -17.76 12.14 30.27
CA VAL A 12 -17.84 12.21 28.80
C VAL A 12 -17.99 10.79 28.23
N GLU A 13 -18.79 10.66 27.17
CA GLU A 13 -19.11 9.38 26.52
C GLU A 13 -18.31 9.21 25.22
N MET A 14 -17.61 8.07 25.09
CA MET A 14 -16.64 7.80 24.02
C MET A 14 -16.94 6.44 23.36
N PRO A 15 -17.11 6.37 22.02
CA PRO A 15 -17.32 5.09 21.34
C PRO A 15 -16.09 4.17 21.43
N ALA A 16 -16.33 2.90 21.76
CA ALA A 16 -15.30 1.89 22.00
C ALA A 16 -14.52 1.42 20.76
N ILE A 17 -14.91 1.87 19.57
CA ILE A 17 -14.24 1.61 18.30
C ILE A 17 -14.10 2.96 17.59
N GLY A 18 -12.87 3.35 17.25
CA GLY A 18 -12.55 4.56 16.50
C GLY A 18 -11.66 4.29 15.28
N LEU A 19 -11.66 5.18 14.29
CA LEU A 19 -10.76 5.08 13.15
C LEU A 19 -9.41 5.73 13.50
N GLY A 20 -8.32 4.96 13.43
CA GLY A 20 -6.97 5.52 13.54
C GLY A 20 -6.50 6.12 12.21
N THR A 21 -5.92 7.34 12.25
CA THR A 21 -5.50 8.07 11.02
C THR A 21 -3.98 8.17 10.82
N TRP A 22 -3.17 7.56 11.70
CA TRP A 22 -1.71 7.55 11.59
C TRP A 22 -1.23 6.95 10.25
N GLN A 23 -0.31 7.64 9.57
CA GLN A 23 0.21 7.26 8.23
C GLN A 23 -0.88 7.05 7.16
N SER A 24 -2.03 7.71 7.25
CA SER A 24 -2.97 7.80 6.11
C SER A 24 -2.61 9.04 5.31
N LYS A 25 -2.39 8.93 3.99
CA LYS A 25 -1.98 10.07 3.15
C LYS A 25 -3.10 11.14 3.10
N PRO A 26 -2.79 12.41 2.74
CA PRO A 26 -3.77 13.49 2.66
C PRO A 26 -5.03 13.13 1.84
N GLU A 27 -4.85 12.64 0.62
CA GLU A 27 -5.93 12.25 -0.29
C GLU A 27 -6.70 11.01 0.18
N GLU A 28 -5.99 10.01 0.69
CA GLU A 28 -6.59 8.77 1.21
C GLU A 28 -7.46 9.03 2.46
N VAL A 29 -7.00 9.89 3.38
CA VAL A 29 -7.64 10.05 4.69
C VAL A 29 -8.96 10.81 4.62
N ILE A 30 -9.14 11.74 3.66
CA ILE A 30 -10.42 12.42 3.43
C ILE A 30 -11.51 11.38 3.16
N SER A 31 -11.26 10.53 2.15
CA SER A 31 -12.16 9.47 1.71
C SER A 31 -12.40 8.43 2.81
N ALA A 32 -11.34 8.04 3.54
CA ALA A 32 -11.43 7.10 4.66
C ALA A 32 -12.30 7.62 5.81
N VAL A 33 -12.12 8.88 6.22
CA VAL A 33 -12.86 9.50 7.33
C VAL A 33 -14.30 9.80 6.93
N GLU A 34 -14.53 10.30 5.71
CA GLU A 34 -15.87 10.50 5.15
C GLU A 34 -16.67 9.18 5.15
N TYR A 35 -16.10 8.13 4.53
CA TYR A 35 -16.73 6.81 4.47
C TYR A 35 -16.96 6.20 5.86
N ALA A 36 -15.98 6.31 6.76
CA ALA A 36 -16.09 5.78 8.11
C ALA A 36 -17.29 6.37 8.86
N ILE A 37 -17.47 7.70 8.79
CA ILE A 37 -18.53 8.40 9.50
C ILE A 37 -19.88 8.26 8.79
N LYS A 38 -19.91 8.45 7.47
CA LYS A 38 -21.15 8.48 6.67
C LYS A 38 -21.74 7.08 6.48
N GLU A 39 -20.93 6.13 5.99
CA GLU A 39 -21.40 4.80 5.55
C GLU A 39 -21.17 3.69 6.57
N ALA A 40 -19.98 3.63 7.17
CA ALA A 40 -19.63 2.55 8.11
C ALA A 40 -20.19 2.77 9.53
N GLY A 41 -20.61 3.99 9.86
CA GLY A 41 -21.25 4.32 11.14
C GLY A 41 -20.30 4.62 12.29
N TYR A 42 -19.01 4.88 12.04
CA TYR A 42 -18.08 5.36 13.06
C TYR A 42 -18.56 6.70 13.64
N ARG A 43 -18.36 6.86 14.95
CA ARG A 43 -18.56 8.14 15.66
C ARG A 43 -17.35 8.49 16.54
N HIS A 44 -16.18 7.93 16.24
CA HIS A 44 -14.92 8.23 16.91
C HIS A 44 -13.78 8.22 15.87
N ILE A 45 -13.02 9.30 15.80
CA ILE A 45 -11.83 9.46 14.95
C ILE A 45 -10.63 9.80 15.84
N ASP A 46 -9.53 9.07 15.68
CA ASP A 46 -8.25 9.36 16.33
C ASP A 46 -7.24 9.94 15.32
N CYS A 47 -6.69 11.09 15.67
CA CYS A 47 -5.67 11.81 14.93
C CYS A 47 -4.59 12.37 15.87
N ALA A 48 -3.62 13.11 15.34
CA ALA A 48 -2.63 13.85 16.11
C ALA A 48 -1.98 14.93 15.23
N TRP A 49 -1.54 16.01 15.85
CA TRP A 49 -0.76 17.07 15.19
C TRP A 49 0.42 16.54 14.36
N ASN A 50 1.15 15.56 14.90
CA ASN A 50 2.31 14.93 14.26
C ASN A 50 1.96 13.83 13.23
N TYR A 51 0.68 13.67 12.84
CA TYR A 51 0.30 12.82 11.71
C TYR A 51 0.24 13.61 10.38
N HIS A 52 0.36 14.94 10.44
CA HIS A 52 0.39 15.85 9.29
C HIS A 52 -0.84 15.76 8.36
N ASN A 53 -1.96 15.24 8.86
CA ASN A 53 -3.18 15.02 8.10
C ASN A 53 -4.46 15.52 8.80
N GLU A 54 -4.33 16.39 9.82
CA GLU A 54 -5.46 16.95 10.58
C GLU A 54 -6.43 17.76 9.70
N LYS A 55 -5.94 18.45 8.66
CA LYS A 55 -6.80 19.26 7.76
C LYS A 55 -7.72 18.38 6.93
N GLU A 56 -7.17 17.25 6.49
CA GLU A 56 -7.77 16.26 5.63
C GLU A 56 -8.75 15.36 6.42
N VAL A 57 -8.43 15.07 7.69
CA VAL A 57 -9.41 14.53 8.65
C VAL A 57 -10.55 15.53 8.90
N GLY A 58 -10.25 16.82 9.02
CA GLY A 58 -11.26 17.88 9.13
C GLY A 58 -12.16 18.00 7.88
N GLU A 59 -11.58 17.81 6.69
CA GLU A 59 -12.30 17.72 5.42
C GLU A 59 -13.22 16.51 5.36
N GLY A 60 -12.73 15.30 5.68
CA GLY A 60 -13.56 14.09 5.71
C GLY A 60 -14.70 14.17 6.73
N ILE A 61 -14.46 14.77 7.90
CA ILE A 61 -15.50 15.09 8.90
C ILE A 61 -16.58 16.00 8.29
N ARG A 62 -16.19 17.08 7.62
CA ARG A 62 -17.14 18.02 7.01
C ARG A 62 -17.91 17.43 5.83
N ARG A 63 -17.27 16.61 4.99
CA ARG A 63 -17.93 15.90 3.86
C ARG A 63 -18.93 14.85 4.31
N SER A 64 -18.69 14.19 5.44
CA SER A 64 -19.60 13.16 5.98
C SER A 64 -21.03 13.65 6.24
N GLY A 65 -21.24 14.98 6.35
CA GLY A 65 -22.53 15.61 6.63
C GLY A 65 -23.04 15.42 8.05
N VAL A 66 -22.37 14.61 8.88
CA VAL A 66 -22.76 14.32 10.26
C VAL A 66 -22.41 15.51 11.17
N PRO A 67 -23.33 15.97 12.04
CA PRO A 67 -23.07 17.08 12.94
C PRO A 67 -21.85 16.84 13.83
N ARG A 68 -20.92 17.81 13.90
CA ARG A 68 -19.68 17.76 14.71
C ARG A 68 -19.90 17.24 16.14
N LYS A 69 -21.02 17.59 16.77
CA LYS A 69 -21.43 17.17 18.13
C LYS A 69 -21.70 15.66 18.31
N GLU A 70 -21.83 14.90 17.22
CA GLU A 70 -22.07 13.45 17.24
C GLU A 70 -20.77 12.65 17.04
N ILE A 71 -19.69 13.31 16.60
CA ILE A 71 -18.39 12.68 16.31
C ILE A 71 -17.46 12.96 17.49
N PHE A 72 -16.91 11.92 18.10
CA PHE A 72 -15.83 12.04 19.08
C PHE A 72 -14.49 12.21 18.35
N LEU A 73 -13.86 13.39 18.46
CA LEU A 73 -12.56 13.67 17.82
C LEU A 73 -11.43 13.71 18.86
N THR A 74 -10.43 12.87 18.66
CA THR A 74 -9.18 12.85 19.44
C THR A 74 -8.03 13.47 18.65
N THR A 75 -7.27 14.38 19.27
CA THR A 75 -5.92 14.78 18.79
C THR A 75 -4.91 14.83 19.95
N LYS A 76 -3.63 15.06 19.65
CA LYS A 76 -2.52 14.86 20.60
C LYS A 76 -1.45 15.95 20.49
N CYS A 77 -1.11 16.57 21.63
CA CYS A 77 0.04 17.47 21.77
C CYS A 77 1.34 16.71 21.54
N TRP A 78 2.21 17.20 20.66
CA TRP A 78 3.51 16.59 20.40
C TRP A 78 4.56 17.04 21.45
N PRO A 79 5.52 16.18 21.86
CA PRO A 79 6.53 16.48 22.89
C PRO A 79 7.35 17.77 22.77
N SER A 80 7.46 18.38 21.58
CA SER A 80 8.16 19.66 21.38
C SER A 80 7.28 20.90 21.56
N HIS A 81 6.04 20.72 22.04
CA HIS A 81 5.12 21.79 22.42
C HIS A 81 4.67 21.70 23.90
N TYR A 82 5.43 20.98 24.73
CA TYR A 82 5.08 20.77 26.15
C TYR A 82 5.36 22.00 27.04
N ASP A 83 5.98 23.04 26.47
CA ASP A 83 6.08 24.38 27.03
C ASP A 83 4.83 25.25 26.77
N ASP A 84 4.09 25.01 25.69
CA ASP A 84 2.86 25.74 25.31
C ASP A 84 1.84 24.80 24.62
N VAL A 85 1.15 24.00 25.42
CA VAL A 85 0.14 23.04 24.91
C VAL A 85 -1.12 23.75 24.39
N ALA A 86 -1.39 24.98 24.83
CA ALA A 86 -2.53 25.77 24.38
C ALA A 86 -2.38 26.19 22.92
N LYS A 87 -1.19 26.65 22.54
CA LYS A 87 -0.83 26.93 21.14
C LYS A 87 -0.80 25.66 20.28
N SER A 88 -0.37 24.52 20.82
CA SER A 88 -0.44 23.24 20.10
C SER A 88 -1.89 22.83 19.81
N LEU A 89 -2.80 22.99 20.78
CA LEU A 89 -4.23 22.76 20.60
C LEU A 89 -4.81 23.70 19.54
N ASP A 90 -4.51 25.00 19.61
CA ASP A 90 -5.06 26.00 18.68
C ASP A 90 -4.58 25.78 17.23
N LEU A 91 -3.36 25.28 17.03
CA LEU A 91 -2.90 24.81 15.71
C LEU A 91 -3.71 23.61 15.21
N SER A 92 -3.97 22.61 16.06
CA SER A 92 -4.81 21.46 15.71
C SER A 92 -6.25 21.86 15.37
N LEU A 93 -6.88 22.71 16.18
CA LEU A 93 -8.24 23.21 15.94
C LEU A 93 -8.34 23.98 14.62
N ALA A 94 -7.35 24.82 14.32
CA ALA A 94 -7.24 25.54 13.05
C ALA A 94 -6.98 24.61 11.86
N ASN A 95 -6.26 23.49 12.04
CA ASN A 95 -6.10 22.47 11.02
C ASN A 95 -7.43 21.78 10.69
N PHE A 96 -8.10 21.18 11.70
CA PHE A 96 -9.38 20.49 11.50
C PHE A 96 -10.51 21.43 11.02
N GLY A 97 -10.44 22.72 11.38
CA GLY A 97 -11.52 23.69 11.16
C GLY A 97 -12.69 23.48 12.12
N VAL A 98 -12.41 23.28 13.42
CA VAL A 98 -13.42 23.03 14.47
C VAL A 98 -13.13 23.82 15.75
N ASP A 99 -14.16 24.19 16.50
CA ASP A 99 -14.02 25.00 17.73
C ASP A 99 -13.49 24.20 18.95
N TYR A 100 -13.59 22.87 18.91
CA TYR A 100 -13.18 21.99 20.01
C TYR A 100 -12.81 20.57 19.56
N VAL A 101 -12.05 19.86 20.39
CA VAL A 101 -11.87 18.39 20.33
C VAL A 101 -12.48 17.72 21.56
N ASP A 102 -12.88 16.46 21.44
CA ASP A 102 -13.52 15.72 22.53
C ASP A 102 -12.45 15.16 23.49
N LEU A 103 -11.30 14.78 22.98
CA LEU A 103 -10.15 14.32 23.75
C LEU A 103 -8.84 14.93 23.24
N TYR A 104 -8.02 15.44 24.17
CA TYR A 104 -6.67 15.93 23.89
C TYR A 104 -5.63 15.20 24.74
N LEU A 105 -4.64 14.57 24.09
CA LEU A 105 -3.65 13.72 24.75
C LEU A 105 -2.24 14.32 24.72
N LEU A 106 -1.46 14.13 25.79
CA LEU A 106 0.01 14.20 25.71
C LEU A 106 0.51 12.96 24.96
N HIS A 107 1.04 13.11 23.73
CA HIS A 107 1.32 12.00 22.82
C HIS A 107 2.40 11.03 23.33
N TRP A 108 3.39 11.52 24.08
CA TRP A 108 4.42 10.71 24.76
C TRP A 108 4.79 11.34 26.12
N PRO A 109 5.15 10.56 27.16
CA PRO A 109 5.48 11.09 28.48
C PRO A 109 6.94 11.55 28.58
N VAL A 110 7.39 12.34 27.60
CA VAL A 110 8.73 12.97 27.53
C VAL A 110 8.60 14.34 26.90
N CYS A 111 9.50 15.27 27.20
CA CYS A 111 9.62 16.54 26.48
C CYS A 111 10.79 16.46 25.46
N LEU A 112 10.54 16.85 24.22
CA LEU A 112 11.59 17.09 23.23
C LEU A 112 11.90 18.59 23.24
N ASN A 113 13.17 18.98 23.22
CA ASN A 113 13.59 20.37 23.42
C ASN A 113 12.85 21.36 22.49
N PRO A 114 11.93 22.21 23.01
CA PRO A 114 11.14 23.14 22.18
C PRO A 114 12.00 24.22 21.50
N LYS A 115 13.25 24.39 21.97
CA LYS A 115 14.25 25.34 21.46
C LYS A 115 15.39 24.62 20.72
N GLY A 116 15.21 23.34 20.38
CA GLY A 116 16.16 22.54 19.62
C GLY A 116 16.23 22.90 18.14
N ASN A 117 17.10 22.20 17.39
CA ASN A 117 17.40 22.48 15.99
C ASN A 117 16.29 22.13 14.97
N HIS A 118 15.19 21.49 15.39
CA HIS A 118 14.09 21.07 14.50
C HIS A 118 12.75 21.08 15.27
N PRO A 119 11.67 21.68 14.75
CA PRO A 119 10.43 21.92 15.50
C PRO A 119 9.68 20.65 15.96
N ILE A 120 9.88 19.53 15.28
CA ILE A 120 9.19 18.24 15.55
C ILE A 120 10.11 17.22 16.22
N PHE A 121 11.39 17.22 15.84
CA PHE A 121 12.30 16.08 15.99
C PHE A 121 13.72 16.56 16.31
N PRO A 122 13.90 17.41 17.33
CA PRO A 122 15.20 18.01 17.62
C PRO A 122 16.25 16.93 17.91
N THR A 123 17.48 17.20 17.50
CA THR A 123 18.64 16.33 17.69
C THR A 123 19.81 17.06 18.35
N ARG A 124 20.63 16.26 19.03
CA ARG A 124 21.93 16.66 19.57
C ARG A 124 23.03 16.51 18.50
N PRO A 125 24.24 17.04 18.73
CA PRO A 125 25.37 16.91 17.80
C PRO A 125 25.79 15.46 17.49
N ASP A 126 25.45 14.50 18.35
CA ASP A 126 25.68 13.05 18.16
C ASP A 126 24.57 12.37 17.32
N GLY A 127 23.57 13.12 16.85
CA GLY A 127 22.42 12.60 16.11
C GLY A 127 21.30 12.00 16.98
N SER A 128 21.49 11.87 18.29
CA SER A 128 20.46 11.41 19.22
C SER A 128 19.33 12.44 19.36
N ARG A 129 18.15 11.99 19.83
CA ARG A 129 16.99 12.87 20.07
C ARG A 129 17.26 13.77 21.27
N ASP A 130 17.01 15.07 21.13
CA ASP A 130 17.21 16.02 22.22
C ASP A 130 16.03 16.03 23.20
N VAL A 131 16.02 15.02 24.09
CA VAL A 131 15.02 14.83 25.14
C VAL A 131 15.42 15.60 26.39
N LEU A 132 14.53 16.45 26.89
CA LEU A 132 14.68 17.12 28.18
C LEU A 132 14.22 16.15 29.29
N LEU A 133 15.16 15.37 29.82
CA LEU A 133 14.88 14.29 30.78
C LEU A 133 14.33 14.81 32.11
N ASP A 134 14.86 15.94 32.60
CA ASP A 134 14.44 16.58 33.86
C ASP A 134 13.21 17.51 33.69
N TRP A 135 12.52 17.44 32.55
CA TRP A 135 11.35 18.29 32.30
C TRP A 135 10.17 17.92 33.22
N PRO A 136 9.61 18.88 33.99
CA PRO A 136 8.55 18.59 34.94
C PRO A 136 7.20 18.33 34.22
N LEU A 137 6.89 17.07 33.92
CA LEU A 137 5.62 16.66 33.28
C LEU A 137 4.38 17.16 34.03
N LYS A 138 4.45 17.30 35.36
CA LYS A 138 3.41 17.93 36.20
C LYS A 138 3.03 19.35 35.77
N ASP A 139 3.99 20.13 35.24
CA ASP A 139 3.76 21.53 34.86
C ASP A 139 3.11 21.59 33.47
N THR A 140 3.50 20.68 32.55
CA THR A 140 2.76 20.44 31.29
C THR A 140 1.36 19.90 31.54
N TRP A 141 1.17 18.98 32.50
CA TRP A 141 -0.15 18.51 32.91
C TRP A 141 -1.00 19.66 33.45
N LYS A 142 -0.42 20.56 34.25
CA LYS A 142 -1.12 21.74 34.77
C LYS A 142 -1.67 22.62 33.65
N GLN A 143 -0.91 22.81 32.55
CA GLN A 143 -1.44 23.50 31.37
C GLN A 143 -2.62 22.74 30.74
N MET A 144 -2.54 21.40 30.61
CA MET A 144 -3.62 20.57 30.07
C MET A 144 -4.91 20.72 30.90
N GLU A 145 -4.82 20.75 32.23
CA GLU A 145 -5.97 21.01 33.12
C GLU A 145 -6.62 22.37 32.86
N ASP A 146 -5.81 23.39 32.59
CA ASP A 146 -6.30 24.75 32.32
C ASP A 146 -6.99 24.86 30.95
N LEU A 147 -6.69 23.98 29.98
CA LEU A 147 -7.41 23.91 28.70
C LEU A 147 -8.90 23.59 28.88
N LEU A 148 -9.28 22.77 29.86
CA LEU A 148 -10.70 22.43 30.13
C LEU A 148 -11.55 23.68 30.40
N LYS A 149 -10.95 24.70 31.04
CA LYS A 149 -11.61 25.98 31.35
C LYS A 149 -11.97 26.79 30.10
N THR A 150 -11.32 26.51 28.97
CA THR A 150 -11.57 27.21 27.68
C THR A 150 -12.76 26.63 26.91
N GLY A 151 -13.22 25.43 27.27
CA GLY A 151 -14.25 24.69 26.52
C GLY A 151 -13.78 24.06 25.19
N LYS A 152 -12.56 24.35 24.73
CA LYS A 152 -11.93 23.81 23.51
C LYS A 152 -11.58 22.32 23.59
N VAL A 153 -11.56 21.74 24.78
CA VAL A 153 -11.40 20.30 25.04
C VAL A 153 -12.51 19.82 25.97
N LYS A 154 -13.03 18.60 25.77
CA LYS A 154 -14.02 17.98 26.69
C LYS A 154 -13.37 17.04 27.70
N ALA A 155 -12.35 16.31 27.28
CA ALA A 155 -11.51 15.46 28.12
C ALA A 155 -10.02 15.68 27.79
N ILE A 156 -9.15 15.41 28.77
CA ILE A 156 -7.70 15.42 28.63
C ILE A 156 -7.12 14.08 29.08
N GLY A 157 -6.00 13.68 28.49
CA GLY A 157 -5.36 12.41 28.81
C GLY A 157 -3.90 12.34 28.38
N VAL A 158 -3.36 11.13 28.40
CA VAL A 158 -1.99 10.83 28.02
C VAL A 158 -1.95 9.69 27.00
N SER A 159 -0.80 9.50 26.37
CA SER A 159 -0.50 8.38 25.52
C SER A 159 0.93 7.91 25.81
N ASN A 160 1.15 6.60 25.68
CA ASN A 160 2.43 5.93 25.98
C ASN A 160 2.92 6.08 27.43
N ALA A 161 2.05 6.44 28.38
CA ALA A 161 2.41 6.59 29.78
C ALA A 161 2.47 5.22 30.49
N SER A 162 3.64 4.86 31.00
CA SER A 162 3.81 3.76 31.95
C SER A 162 3.35 4.17 33.35
N GLU A 163 3.20 3.21 34.27
CA GLU A 163 2.86 3.49 35.67
C GLU A 163 3.82 4.51 36.31
N LEU A 164 5.14 4.39 36.06
CA LEU A 164 6.14 5.37 36.54
C LEU A 164 5.79 6.80 36.09
N LYS A 165 5.39 6.98 34.81
CA LYS A 165 5.04 8.29 34.26
C LYS A 165 3.64 8.77 34.66
N LEU A 166 2.72 7.87 34.97
CA LEU A 166 1.46 8.23 35.62
C LEU A 166 1.70 8.69 37.07
N ASN A 167 2.61 8.05 37.80
CA ASN A 167 2.98 8.41 39.17
C ASN A 167 3.80 9.73 39.27
N GLU A 168 4.36 10.24 38.17
CA GLU A 168 4.88 11.63 38.09
C GLU A 168 3.77 12.69 37.99
N ILE A 169 2.58 12.31 37.48
CA ILE A 169 1.45 13.22 37.21
C ILE A 169 0.41 13.17 38.32
N LEU A 170 -0.05 11.97 38.67
CA LEU A 170 -1.18 11.73 39.59
C LEU A 170 -1.07 12.41 40.96
N PRO A 171 0.10 12.53 41.62
CA PRO A 171 0.21 13.23 42.91
C PRO A 171 -0.06 14.74 42.86
N TYR A 172 -0.02 15.34 41.67
CA TYR A 172 -0.22 16.78 41.46
C TYR A 172 -1.48 17.09 40.62
N ALA A 173 -2.12 16.06 40.05
CA ALA A 173 -3.28 16.18 39.20
C ALA A 173 -4.54 16.54 40.01
N THR A 174 -5.14 17.69 39.71
CA THR A 174 -6.48 18.07 40.13
C THR A 174 -7.57 17.45 39.22
N VAL A 175 -7.19 17.12 37.98
CA VAL A 175 -7.97 16.31 37.04
C VAL A 175 -7.17 15.06 36.70
N VAL A 176 -7.68 13.89 37.07
CA VAL A 176 -7.09 12.60 36.69
C VAL A 176 -7.18 12.44 35.16
N PRO A 177 -6.14 11.93 34.46
CA PRO A 177 -6.21 11.65 33.03
C PRO A 177 -7.46 10.83 32.68
N ALA A 178 -8.26 11.28 31.72
CA ALA A 178 -9.45 10.55 31.30
C ALA A 178 -9.09 9.28 30.51
N VAL A 179 -7.97 9.33 29.77
CA VAL A 179 -7.49 8.27 28.90
C VAL A 179 -5.97 8.07 29.02
N ASN A 180 -5.52 6.82 28.89
CA ASN A 180 -4.15 6.47 28.50
C ASN A 180 -4.20 5.67 27.19
N GLN A 181 -3.65 6.22 26.10
CA GLN A 181 -3.61 5.57 24.79
C GLN A 181 -2.27 4.84 24.59
N LEU A 182 -2.31 3.51 24.46
CA LEU A 182 -1.17 2.60 24.48
C LEU A 182 -1.13 1.71 23.24
N GLU A 183 0.05 1.16 22.96
CA GLU A 183 0.20 0.03 22.05
C GLU A 183 -0.37 -1.22 22.74
N LEU A 184 -1.52 -1.72 22.29
CA LEU A 184 -2.18 -2.87 22.91
C LEU A 184 -2.79 -3.80 21.87
N HIS A 185 -2.41 -5.06 21.93
CA HIS A 185 -2.87 -6.13 21.05
C HIS A 185 -2.53 -7.50 21.64
N LEU A 186 -2.88 -8.61 20.97
CA LEU A 186 -2.76 -9.97 21.53
C LEU A 186 -1.34 -10.34 22.04
N TYR A 187 -0.27 -9.89 21.36
CA TYR A 187 1.12 -10.11 21.81
C TYR A 187 1.74 -8.94 22.62
N ASN A 188 0.91 -8.00 23.10
CA ASN A 188 1.36 -6.84 23.90
C ASN A 188 0.16 -6.34 24.72
N HIS A 189 -0.26 -7.09 25.73
CA HIS A 189 -1.51 -6.80 26.46
C HIS A 189 -1.32 -6.03 27.80
N GLN A 190 -0.07 -5.93 28.29
CA GLN A 190 0.37 -5.09 29.42
C GLN A 190 -0.60 -5.09 30.64
N PRO A 191 -0.94 -6.27 31.21
CA PRO A 191 -2.09 -6.43 32.10
C PRO A 191 -1.98 -5.58 33.37
N GLU A 192 -0.80 -5.46 33.97
CA GLU A 192 -0.58 -4.65 35.19
C GLU A 192 -0.80 -3.15 34.92
N LEU A 193 -0.39 -2.65 33.74
CA LEU A 193 -0.60 -1.26 33.36
C LEU A 193 -2.07 -0.98 33.01
N VAL A 194 -2.76 -1.94 32.41
CA VAL A 194 -4.21 -1.86 32.15
C VAL A 194 -5.00 -1.85 33.46
N GLU A 195 -4.70 -2.77 34.38
CA GLU A 195 -5.32 -2.81 35.72
C GLU A 195 -5.00 -1.54 36.52
N PHE A 196 -3.75 -1.07 36.52
CA PHE A 196 -3.36 0.19 37.15
C PHE A 196 -4.21 1.35 36.61
N CYS A 197 -4.29 1.52 35.29
CA CYS A 197 -5.11 2.57 34.68
C CYS A 197 -6.57 2.47 35.10
N GLN A 198 -7.18 1.29 34.98
CA GLN A 198 -8.57 1.05 35.35
C GLN A 198 -8.83 1.30 36.85
N SER A 199 -7.89 0.94 37.74
CA SER A 199 -7.98 1.21 39.19
C SER A 199 -8.01 2.70 39.55
N LYS A 200 -7.48 3.57 38.67
CA LYS A 200 -7.52 5.04 38.80
C LYS A 200 -8.69 5.66 38.01
N GLY A 201 -9.54 4.84 37.37
CA GLY A 201 -10.60 5.31 36.47
C GLY A 201 -10.08 5.90 35.17
N ILE A 202 -8.86 5.57 34.74
CA ILE A 202 -8.27 6.00 33.46
C ILE A 202 -8.69 4.99 32.39
N THR A 203 -9.47 5.41 31.39
CA THR A 203 -9.88 4.53 30.28
C THR A 203 -8.68 4.22 29.39
N VAL A 204 -8.54 2.97 28.96
CA VAL A 204 -7.44 2.54 28.10
C VAL A 204 -7.89 2.57 26.63
N GLN A 205 -7.09 3.19 25.77
CA GLN A 205 -7.25 3.13 24.31
C GLN A 205 -6.09 2.33 23.70
N ALA A 206 -6.38 1.41 22.79
CA ALA A 206 -5.43 0.57 22.07
C ALA A 206 -5.17 1.11 20.65
N TYR A 207 -3.98 1.66 20.42
CA TYR A 207 -3.45 1.86 19.06
C TYR A 207 -2.74 0.59 18.57
N SER A 208 -2.62 0.44 17.25
CA SER A 208 -2.11 -0.76 16.58
C SER A 208 -2.78 -2.07 17.05
N PRO A 209 -4.12 -2.16 17.23
CA PRO A 209 -4.79 -3.35 17.78
C PRO A 209 -4.60 -4.62 16.92
N LEU A 210 -4.23 -4.45 15.66
CA LEU A 210 -3.91 -5.53 14.70
C LEU A 210 -2.40 -5.81 14.58
N GLY A 211 -1.54 -5.23 15.41
CA GLY A 211 -0.09 -5.49 15.45
C GLY A 211 0.76 -4.71 14.44
N SER A 212 0.24 -3.61 13.89
CA SER A 212 0.85 -2.85 12.78
C SER A 212 0.94 -3.67 11.47
N VAL A 213 1.76 -3.22 10.52
CA VAL A 213 2.01 -3.94 9.25
C VAL A 213 2.89 -5.17 9.49
N ASP A 214 2.71 -6.20 8.67
CA ASP A 214 3.42 -7.51 8.72
C ASP A 214 3.25 -8.26 10.05
N SER A 215 2.13 -7.96 10.72
CA SER A 215 1.75 -8.44 12.03
C SER A 215 1.67 -9.99 12.14
N PRO A 216 2.35 -10.61 13.11
CA PRO A 216 2.25 -12.04 13.36
C PRO A 216 0.93 -12.45 14.05
N LEU A 217 0.09 -11.50 14.50
CA LEU A 217 -1.12 -11.79 15.27
C LEU A 217 -2.17 -12.57 14.46
N PHE A 218 -2.23 -12.32 13.14
CA PHE A 218 -3.14 -13.02 12.23
C PHE A 218 -2.83 -14.52 12.10
N LYS A 219 -1.64 -14.96 12.52
CA LYS A 219 -1.21 -16.36 12.53
C LYS A 219 -1.35 -17.03 13.91
N ASP A 220 -1.85 -16.32 14.93
CA ASP A 220 -1.97 -16.92 16.26
C ASP A 220 -3.01 -18.06 16.26
N GLU A 221 -2.62 -19.20 16.79
CA GLU A 221 -3.42 -20.43 16.80
C GLU A 221 -4.70 -20.29 17.63
N VAL A 222 -4.67 -19.54 18.74
CA VAL A 222 -5.83 -19.32 19.62
C VAL A 222 -6.79 -18.34 18.94
N ALA A 223 -6.29 -17.24 18.39
CA ALA A 223 -7.10 -16.29 17.63
C ALA A 223 -7.76 -16.94 16.41
N ASN A 224 -7.04 -17.80 15.67
CA ASN A 224 -7.59 -18.55 14.54
C ASN A 224 -8.62 -19.61 14.97
N ALA A 225 -8.38 -20.33 16.08
CA ALA A 225 -9.33 -21.30 16.62
C ALA A 225 -10.64 -20.62 17.04
N ILE A 226 -10.59 -19.46 17.69
CA ILE A 226 -11.75 -18.67 18.12
C ILE A 226 -12.47 -18.03 16.92
N ALA A 227 -11.73 -17.52 15.93
CA ALA A 227 -12.33 -17.01 14.69
C ALA A 227 -13.13 -18.11 13.96
N LYS A 228 -12.55 -19.32 13.85
CA LYS A 228 -13.21 -20.50 13.28
C LYS A 228 -14.38 -21.03 14.12
N LYS A 229 -14.29 -20.98 15.46
CA LYS A 229 -15.36 -21.36 16.40
C LYS A 229 -16.62 -20.53 16.17
N TYR A 230 -16.47 -19.28 15.73
CA TYR A 230 -17.55 -18.30 15.66
C TYR A 230 -17.97 -17.86 14.26
N ASP A 231 -17.29 -18.30 13.20
CA ASP A 231 -17.46 -17.80 11.83
C ASP A 231 -17.28 -16.27 11.77
N LEU A 232 -16.02 -15.86 11.95
CA LEU A 232 -15.51 -14.48 12.02
C LEU A 232 -14.14 -14.39 11.34
N GLN A 233 -13.70 -13.19 10.96
CA GLN A 233 -12.31 -12.95 10.56
C GLN A 233 -11.40 -12.88 11.80
N VAL A 234 -10.10 -13.16 11.65
CA VAL A 234 -9.14 -13.07 12.77
C VAL A 234 -8.99 -11.62 13.25
N SER A 235 -9.13 -10.63 12.36
CA SER A 235 -9.23 -9.21 12.71
C SER A 235 -10.33 -8.92 13.73
N ASP A 236 -11.50 -9.55 13.54
CA ASP A 236 -12.70 -9.34 14.34
C ASP A 236 -12.48 -9.81 15.77
N VAL A 237 -11.82 -10.97 15.92
CA VAL A 237 -11.42 -11.54 17.21
C VAL A 237 -10.35 -10.68 17.88
N LEU A 238 -9.30 -10.27 17.16
CA LEU A 238 -8.20 -9.46 17.71
C LEU A 238 -8.69 -8.09 18.24
N VAL A 239 -9.57 -7.41 17.50
CA VAL A 239 -10.13 -6.12 17.91
C VAL A 239 -11.28 -6.31 18.92
N GLY A 240 -12.12 -7.32 18.73
CA GLY A 240 -13.24 -7.65 19.62
C GLY A 240 -12.80 -8.07 21.03
N TYR A 241 -11.67 -8.77 21.15
CA TYR A 241 -11.01 -9.10 22.42
C TYR A 241 -10.69 -7.86 23.26
N LEU A 242 -10.14 -6.81 22.65
CA LEU A 242 -9.84 -5.55 23.33
C LEU A 242 -11.13 -4.87 23.81
N VAL A 243 -12.14 -4.77 22.95
CA VAL A 243 -13.43 -4.15 23.28
C VAL A 243 -14.18 -4.93 24.36
N ALA A 244 -14.12 -6.27 24.34
CA ALA A 244 -14.68 -7.14 25.39
C ALA A 244 -14.00 -6.92 26.76
N LYS A 245 -12.73 -6.51 26.78
CA LYS A 245 -11.98 -6.11 27.99
C LYS A 245 -12.18 -4.64 28.39
N ASN A 246 -13.18 -3.96 27.82
CA ASN A 246 -13.45 -2.53 28.04
C ASN A 246 -12.26 -1.63 27.63
N ILE A 247 -11.46 -2.06 26.65
CA ILE A 247 -10.38 -1.29 26.03
C ILE A 247 -10.88 -0.76 24.68
N VAL A 248 -10.76 0.55 24.47
CA VAL A 248 -11.20 1.20 23.22
C VAL A 248 -10.23 0.92 22.10
N ALA A 249 -10.66 0.34 20.99
CA ALA A 249 -9.78 -0.03 19.90
C ALA A 249 -9.74 1.00 18.76
N LEU A 250 -8.54 1.27 18.24
CA LEU A 250 -8.28 2.24 17.17
C LEU A 250 -7.65 1.59 15.93
N PRO A 251 -8.35 0.68 15.21
CA PRO A 251 -7.85 0.14 13.95
C PRO A 251 -7.70 1.26 12.89
N LYS A 252 -6.52 1.35 12.27
CA LYS A 252 -6.25 2.23 11.13
C LYS A 252 -6.50 1.49 9.82
N SER A 253 -7.24 2.12 8.91
CA SER A 253 -7.29 1.73 7.50
C SER A 253 -7.69 2.93 6.63
N VAL A 254 -7.42 2.84 5.34
CA VAL A 254 -7.96 3.76 4.31
C VAL A 254 -8.89 3.03 3.32
N THR A 255 -8.80 1.70 3.25
CA THR A 255 -9.62 0.86 2.38
C THR A 255 -11.05 0.75 2.93
N HIS A 256 -12.04 1.26 2.20
CA HIS A 256 -13.45 1.31 2.63
C HIS A 256 -13.99 -0.03 3.14
N TYR A 257 -13.77 -1.13 2.41
CA TYR A 257 -14.18 -2.48 2.87
C TYR A 257 -13.55 -2.87 4.21
N ARG A 258 -12.25 -2.62 4.41
CA ARG A 258 -11.57 -2.93 5.68
C ARG A 258 -12.08 -2.03 6.82
N ILE A 259 -12.42 -0.75 6.56
CA ILE A 259 -13.09 0.14 7.52
C ILE A 259 -14.46 -0.45 7.91
N LEU A 260 -15.27 -0.87 6.94
CA LEU A 260 -16.59 -1.46 7.17
C LEU A 260 -16.53 -2.80 7.94
N SER A 261 -15.57 -3.66 7.60
CA SER A 261 -15.35 -4.94 8.29
C SER A 261 -14.85 -4.71 9.72
N ASN A 262 -13.86 -3.83 9.92
CA ASN A 262 -13.31 -3.53 11.25
C ASN A 262 -14.39 -3.14 12.28
N ILE A 263 -15.41 -2.36 11.90
CA ILE A 263 -16.53 -2.05 12.83
C ILE A 263 -17.56 -3.18 12.92
N LYS A 264 -18.02 -3.75 11.79
CA LYS A 264 -19.08 -4.79 11.81
C LYS A 264 -18.59 -6.11 12.43
N GLY A 265 -17.40 -6.55 12.06
CA GLY A 265 -16.72 -7.74 12.57
C GLY A 265 -16.45 -7.64 14.06
N THR A 266 -15.85 -6.53 14.52
CA THR A 266 -15.64 -6.30 15.97
C THR A 266 -16.94 -6.36 16.77
N LEU A 267 -18.04 -5.78 16.26
CA LEU A 267 -19.35 -5.88 16.93
C LEU A 267 -19.90 -7.31 16.94
N ALA A 268 -19.69 -8.08 15.87
CA ALA A 268 -20.06 -9.49 15.81
C ALA A 268 -19.18 -10.37 16.73
N ALA A 269 -17.92 -10.02 16.93
CA ALA A 269 -17.02 -10.68 17.87
C ALA A 269 -17.39 -10.39 19.33
N VAL A 270 -17.60 -9.12 19.70
CA VAL A 270 -18.04 -8.71 21.05
C VAL A 270 -19.38 -9.35 21.44
N ALA A 271 -20.26 -9.62 20.48
CA ALA A 271 -21.52 -10.32 20.70
C ALA A 271 -21.41 -11.86 20.82
N LYS A 272 -20.25 -12.46 20.50
CA LYS A 272 -20.03 -13.92 20.45
C LYS A 272 -18.97 -14.42 21.44
N LEU A 273 -17.92 -13.64 21.72
CA LEU A 273 -16.80 -13.99 22.60
C LEU A 273 -17.29 -14.22 24.04
N THR A 274 -16.95 -15.36 24.62
CA THR A 274 -17.21 -15.66 26.02
C THR A 274 -16.05 -15.25 26.92
N LYS A 275 -16.25 -15.26 28.24
CA LYS A 275 -15.18 -15.05 29.22
C LYS A 275 -14.04 -16.06 29.04
N GLU A 276 -14.34 -17.29 28.67
CA GLU A 276 -13.35 -18.34 28.41
C GLU A 276 -12.51 -18.01 27.16
N ASP A 277 -13.12 -17.49 26.09
CA ASP A 277 -12.39 -17.05 24.88
C ASP A 277 -11.42 -15.90 25.19
N VAL A 278 -11.85 -14.96 26.04
CA VAL A 278 -11.00 -13.84 26.50
C VAL A 278 -9.85 -14.35 27.37
N GLU A 279 -10.11 -15.29 28.29
CA GLU A 279 -9.08 -15.93 29.12
C GLU A 279 -8.06 -16.75 28.30
N GLN A 280 -8.51 -17.44 27.25
CA GLN A 280 -7.64 -18.14 26.31
C GLN A 280 -6.75 -17.16 25.52
N LEU A 281 -7.29 -16.02 25.09
CA LEU A 281 -6.52 -14.98 24.38
C LEU A 281 -5.55 -14.25 25.33
N ASP A 282 -5.92 -14.00 26.58
CA ASP A 282 -5.02 -13.44 27.59
C ASP A 282 -3.83 -14.37 27.89
N ALA A 283 -4.01 -15.69 27.83
CA ALA A 283 -2.92 -16.64 28.03
C ALA A 283 -1.83 -16.62 26.92
N VAL A 284 -2.09 -15.96 25.78
CA VAL A 284 -1.20 -16.01 24.60
C VAL A 284 0.15 -15.32 24.84
N GLU A 285 0.21 -14.19 25.54
CA GLU A 285 1.49 -13.48 25.78
C GLU A 285 2.46 -14.34 26.61
N GLY A 286 1.93 -15.06 27.61
CA GLY A 286 2.67 -16.00 28.47
C GLY A 286 3.31 -17.19 27.74
N THR A 287 2.98 -17.41 26.46
CA THR A 287 3.65 -18.42 25.61
C THR A 287 5.00 -17.94 25.03
N GLY A 288 5.48 -16.77 25.43
CA GLY A 288 6.73 -16.18 24.95
C GLY A 288 6.60 -15.40 23.63
N LYS A 289 5.36 -15.14 23.20
CA LYS A 289 5.03 -14.42 21.96
C LYS A 289 5.11 -12.89 22.07
N HIS A 290 5.45 -12.33 23.23
CA HIS A 290 5.44 -10.88 23.46
C HIS A 290 6.27 -10.09 22.43
N VAL A 291 5.63 -9.16 21.72
CA VAL A 291 6.25 -8.32 20.69
C VAL A 291 5.73 -6.89 20.83
N ARG A 292 6.63 -5.95 21.15
CA ARG A 292 6.37 -4.51 21.03
C ARG A 292 6.86 -3.97 19.69
N VAL A 293 5.97 -3.37 18.89
CA VAL A 293 6.23 -2.86 17.53
C VAL A 293 6.55 -1.36 17.49
N VAL A 294 5.99 -0.52 18.37
CA VAL A 294 6.29 0.93 18.39
C VAL A 294 7.42 1.21 19.39
N ARG A 295 8.60 1.44 18.83
CA ARG A 295 9.85 1.75 19.55
C ARG A 295 10.36 3.13 19.10
N PRO A 296 10.06 4.22 19.81
CA PRO A 296 10.48 5.55 19.40
C PRO A 296 12.00 5.74 19.59
N PRO A 297 12.63 6.68 18.85
CA PRO A 297 14.08 6.94 18.93
C PRO A 297 14.54 7.61 20.24
N TRP A 298 13.64 7.84 21.21
CA TRP A 298 13.97 8.19 22.60
C TRP A 298 13.93 7.00 23.57
N GLY A 299 13.48 5.83 23.12
CA GLY A 299 13.32 4.62 23.94
C GLY A 299 11.97 4.50 24.64
N THR A 300 11.77 3.37 25.32
CA THR A 300 10.54 3.02 26.06
C THR A 300 10.75 2.83 27.57
N LEU A 301 12.00 2.78 28.03
CA LEU A 301 12.38 2.59 29.42
C LEU A 301 13.07 3.84 29.96
N PHE A 302 12.32 4.66 30.70
CA PHE A 302 12.85 5.85 31.37
C PHE A 302 13.16 5.49 32.83
N ARG A 303 14.46 5.46 33.14
CA ARG A 303 15.03 4.89 34.38
C ARG A 303 14.53 5.59 35.64
N ASN A 304 14.28 4.81 36.69
CA ASN A 304 14.40 5.30 38.06
C ASN A 304 15.82 5.83 38.30
N ALA A 305 15.93 6.95 39.02
CA ALA A 305 17.21 7.50 39.45
C ALA A 305 17.75 6.73 40.67
N SER A 306 18.29 5.53 40.42
CA SER A 306 19.06 4.74 41.38
C SER A 306 20.26 4.12 40.65
N ALA A 307 21.47 4.44 41.11
CA ALA A 307 22.68 4.05 40.41
C ALA A 307 23.03 2.57 40.62
N GLU A 308 23.13 1.82 39.52
CA GLU A 308 24.14 0.78 39.30
C GLU A 308 24.12 0.32 37.82
N SER A 309 25.04 -0.58 37.45
CA SER A 309 25.25 -1.09 36.09
C SER A 309 25.69 -0.04 35.07
N VAL A 310 26.98 0.33 35.14
CA VAL A 310 27.80 0.78 34.00
C VAL A 310 29.05 -0.11 33.95
N VAL A 311 29.02 -1.15 33.11
CA VAL A 311 30.19 -2.00 32.82
C VAL A 311 30.22 -2.33 31.32
N ALA A 312 30.70 -1.37 30.53
CA ALA A 312 31.30 -1.60 29.21
C ALA A 312 32.09 -0.36 28.73
N LEU A 313 33.23 -0.63 28.10
CA LEU A 313 34.03 0.29 27.25
C LEU A 313 34.78 1.46 27.92
N LEU A 314 35.96 1.13 28.44
CA LEU A 314 37.16 2.00 28.43
C LEU A 314 38.39 1.14 28.05
N LEU A 315 39.47 1.81 27.62
CA LEU A 315 40.72 1.32 26.98
C LEU A 315 40.65 1.26 25.43
N ILE A 316 41.51 1.91 24.63
CA ILE A 316 42.39 3.10 24.79
C ILE A 316 42.81 3.57 23.36
N THR A 317 43.30 4.81 23.17
CA THR A 317 43.75 5.42 21.87
C THR A 317 45.30 5.64 21.86
N PRO A 318 45.99 6.46 21.02
CA PRO A 318 45.68 7.19 19.76
C PRO A 318 46.79 7.05 18.65
N GLY A 319 46.88 8.01 17.71
CA GLY A 319 47.89 8.20 16.65
C GLY A 319 47.22 8.70 15.35
N ASP A 320 47.32 9.95 14.86
CA ASP A 320 48.43 10.93 14.68
C ASP A 320 49.37 10.52 13.50
N ASP A 321 49.65 11.31 12.44
CA ASP A 321 49.21 12.65 11.99
C ASP A 321 48.25 12.58 10.74
N ASP A 322 48.28 13.27 9.57
CA ASP A 322 49.16 14.22 8.83
C ASP A 322 48.29 15.05 7.81
N ASP A 323 48.83 16.08 7.11
CA ASP A 323 48.07 17.26 6.56
C ASP A 323 47.92 17.43 5.00
N GLU A 324 46.96 18.31 4.62
CA GLU A 324 46.85 19.17 3.38
C GLU A 324 46.61 18.69 1.91
N LEU A 325 46.29 19.68 1.06
CA LEU A 325 45.74 19.73 -0.33
C LEU A 325 46.67 20.59 -1.25
N PRO A 326 46.34 21.04 -2.50
CA PRO A 326 45.70 20.42 -3.68
C PRO A 326 46.38 20.76 -5.06
N ARG A 327 45.85 20.19 -6.18
CA ARG A 327 46.12 20.55 -7.62
C ARG A 327 47.55 20.20 -8.09
N VAL A 328 47.87 19.97 -9.38
CA VAL A 328 47.66 20.77 -10.62
C VAL A 328 47.58 19.87 -11.87
N CYS A 329 46.77 20.27 -12.87
CA CYS A 329 46.83 19.69 -14.22
C CYS A 329 47.83 20.45 -15.11
N SER A 330 48.87 19.77 -15.64
CA SER A 330 49.52 20.01 -16.96
C SER A 330 50.91 19.33 -17.10
N ALA A 331 50.97 17.99 -17.21
CA ALA A 331 52.24 17.29 -17.49
C ALA A 331 52.14 15.83 -18.03
N MET A 332 51.06 15.42 -18.72
CA MET A 332 50.80 13.98 -18.99
C MET A 332 51.02 13.44 -20.41
N SER A 333 51.62 14.21 -21.33
CA SER A 333 51.85 13.73 -22.71
C SER A 333 53.23 13.08 -22.94
N SER A 334 54.25 13.39 -22.14
CA SER A 334 55.65 13.00 -22.42
C SER A 334 56.19 11.79 -21.64
N MET A 335 55.66 11.46 -20.45
CA MET A 335 56.28 10.45 -19.57
C MET A 335 55.98 8.98 -19.91
N ILE A 336 54.88 8.66 -20.59
CA ILE A 336 54.42 7.28 -20.76
C ILE A 336 55.37 6.47 -21.67
N PHE A 337 55.78 7.05 -22.81
CA PHE A 337 56.64 6.36 -23.78
C PHE A 337 58.05 6.05 -23.26
N GLN A 338 58.60 6.87 -22.36
CA GLN A 338 59.96 6.68 -21.84
C GLN A 338 60.06 5.61 -20.74
N ARG A 339 59.01 5.42 -19.91
CA ARG A 339 59.07 4.45 -18.81
C ARG A 339 58.77 3.01 -19.22
N HIS A 340 57.83 2.80 -20.14
CA HIS A 340 57.30 1.46 -20.43
C HIS A 340 57.10 1.16 -21.93
N PRO A 341 58.17 1.23 -22.77
CA PRO A 341 58.07 1.11 -24.23
C PRO A 341 57.46 -0.22 -24.70
N ARG A 342 57.67 -1.33 -23.98
CA ARG A 342 57.05 -2.64 -24.29
C ARG A 342 55.52 -2.62 -24.16
N TYR A 343 54.99 -1.88 -23.18
CA TYR A 343 53.54 -1.78 -22.94
C TYR A 343 52.89 -0.75 -23.88
N ALA A 344 53.58 0.35 -24.18
CA ALA A 344 53.14 1.28 -25.22
C ALA A 344 53.03 0.58 -26.60
N LEU A 345 54.01 -0.25 -26.95
CA LEU A 345 53.97 -1.06 -28.17
C LEU A 345 52.83 -2.09 -28.14
N LEU A 346 52.60 -2.77 -27.02
CA LEU A 346 51.50 -3.74 -26.86
C LEU A 346 50.13 -3.08 -27.05
N VAL A 347 49.89 -1.93 -26.41
CA VAL A 347 48.63 -1.17 -26.55
C VAL A 347 48.45 -0.66 -27.98
N PHE A 348 49.53 -0.20 -28.63
CA PHE A 348 49.48 0.21 -30.03
C PHE A 348 49.16 -0.96 -30.98
N VAL A 349 49.75 -2.14 -30.76
CA VAL A 349 49.46 -3.36 -31.54
C VAL A 349 48.03 -3.85 -31.32
N ILE A 350 47.51 -3.78 -30.09
CA ILE A 350 46.11 -4.11 -29.79
C ILE A 350 45.17 -3.14 -30.53
N LEU A 351 45.37 -1.83 -30.39
CA LEU A 351 44.55 -0.82 -31.07
C LEU A 351 44.63 -0.93 -32.59
N ALA A 352 45.83 -1.10 -33.15
CA ALA A 352 46.02 -1.31 -34.59
C ALA A 352 45.38 -2.62 -35.06
N GLY A 353 45.40 -3.68 -34.25
CA GLY A 353 44.72 -4.94 -34.53
C GLY A 353 43.20 -4.82 -34.47
N THR A 354 42.64 -4.08 -33.51
CA THR A 354 41.20 -3.79 -33.43
C THR A 354 40.75 -2.92 -34.61
N VAL A 355 41.50 -1.88 -34.95
CA VAL A 355 41.25 -1.05 -36.14
C VAL A 355 41.35 -1.88 -37.42
N TRP A 356 42.37 -2.75 -37.53
CA TRP A 356 42.49 -3.65 -38.67
C TRP A 356 41.28 -4.58 -38.78
N LEU A 357 40.87 -5.27 -37.72
CA LEU A 357 39.69 -6.14 -37.71
C LEU A 357 38.39 -5.39 -38.09
N LEU A 358 38.25 -4.13 -37.68
CA LEU A 358 37.08 -3.29 -38.02
C LEU A 358 37.06 -2.79 -39.48
N PHE A 359 38.20 -2.84 -40.20
CA PHE A 359 38.32 -2.38 -41.59
C PHE A 359 38.81 -3.45 -42.59
N SER A 360 39.24 -4.62 -42.11
CA SER A 360 39.71 -5.75 -42.95
C SER A 360 38.56 -6.57 -43.49
N ASP A 361 37.43 -6.61 -42.78
CA ASP A 361 36.26 -7.39 -43.20
C ASP A 361 35.42 -6.59 -44.22
N GLY A 362 35.95 -6.50 -45.44
CA GLY A 362 35.18 -6.23 -46.65
C GLY A 362 34.27 -7.40 -47.04
N GLY A 363 34.01 -8.35 -46.13
CA GLY A 363 33.11 -9.46 -46.33
C GLY A 363 31.70 -8.97 -46.64
N HIS A 364 31.11 -9.53 -47.69
CA HIS A 364 29.69 -9.39 -47.93
C HIS A 364 28.93 -9.98 -46.74
N VAL A 365 28.43 -9.11 -45.85
CA VAL A 365 27.29 -9.44 -44.99
C VAL A 365 26.18 -9.84 -45.93
N SER A 366 25.95 -11.15 -46.05
CA SER A 366 24.81 -11.62 -46.79
C SER A 366 23.58 -11.06 -46.09
N GLN A 367 22.75 -10.33 -46.84
CA GLN A 367 21.36 -10.18 -46.44
C GLN A 367 20.76 -11.59 -46.52
N ALA A 368 20.93 -12.35 -45.45
CA ALA A 368 20.14 -13.54 -45.14
C ALA A 368 18.70 -13.03 -44.98
N GLY A 369 18.03 -12.89 -46.13
CA GLY A 369 16.80 -12.12 -46.25
C GLY A 369 15.80 -12.63 -45.24
N VAL A 370 15.55 -11.83 -44.21
CA VAL A 370 14.51 -12.09 -43.23
C VAL A 370 13.21 -11.98 -44.00
N ARG A 371 12.77 -13.13 -44.54
CA ARG A 371 11.45 -13.26 -45.16
C ARG A 371 10.46 -12.86 -44.09
N ASP A 372 9.86 -11.69 -44.24
CA ASP A 372 8.71 -11.35 -43.44
C ASP A 372 7.68 -12.46 -43.66
N LEU A 373 7.34 -13.12 -42.56
CA LEU A 373 6.40 -14.22 -42.57
C LEU A 373 5.01 -13.59 -42.59
N SER A 374 4.08 -14.19 -43.34
CA SER A 374 2.68 -13.76 -43.29
C SER A 374 2.17 -13.75 -41.85
N LEU A 375 1.19 -12.90 -41.52
CA LEU A 375 0.67 -12.76 -40.16
C LEU A 375 0.31 -14.11 -39.54
N SER A 376 -0.39 -14.96 -40.29
CA SER A 376 -0.65 -16.36 -39.93
C SER A 376 0.63 -17.14 -39.58
N ALA A 377 1.70 -17.07 -40.38
CA ALA A 377 2.96 -17.76 -40.11
C ALA A 377 3.77 -17.17 -38.94
N ARG A 378 3.59 -15.87 -38.61
CA ARG A 378 4.11 -15.27 -37.37
C ARG A 378 3.36 -15.80 -36.15
N LEU A 379 2.02 -15.80 -36.19
CA LEU A 379 1.14 -16.32 -35.12
C LEU A 379 1.38 -17.81 -34.86
N ASP A 380 1.43 -18.62 -35.91
CA ASP A 380 1.76 -20.05 -35.87
C ASP A 380 3.08 -20.31 -35.14
N ARG A 381 4.08 -19.46 -35.37
CA ARG A 381 5.40 -19.54 -34.73
C ARG A 381 5.34 -19.09 -33.27
N ALA A 382 4.63 -18.00 -32.97
CA ALA A 382 4.43 -17.51 -31.61
C ALA A 382 3.69 -18.53 -30.73
N GLU A 383 2.61 -19.14 -31.23
CA GLU A 383 1.89 -20.19 -30.49
C GLU A 383 2.75 -21.45 -30.31
N LYS A 384 3.56 -21.86 -31.31
CA LYS A 384 4.51 -22.98 -31.14
C LYS A 384 5.59 -22.69 -30.10
N ILE A 385 6.00 -21.43 -29.93
CA ILE A 385 6.90 -21.02 -28.83
C ILE A 385 6.14 -21.06 -27.50
N TYR A 386 4.94 -20.50 -27.43
CA TYR A 386 4.15 -20.47 -26.21
C TYR A 386 3.76 -21.87 -25.70
N GLN A 387 3.35 -22.76 -26.60
CA GLN A 387 3.08 -24.18 -26.29
C GLN A 387 4.33 -24.96 -25.84
N LYS A 388 5.55 -24.49 -26.15
CA LYS A 388 6.79 -24.98 -25.53
C LYS A 388 6.93 -24.42 -24.11
N THR A 389 6.61 -23.15 -23.89
CA THR A 389 6.61 -22.50 -22.56
C THR A 389 5.62 -23.15 -21.60
N LEU A 390 4.40 -23.50 -22.02
CA LEU A 390 3.43 -24.20 -21.16
C LEU A 390 3.96 -25.55 -20.67
N LYS A 391 4.65 -26.32 -21.53
CA LYS A 391 5.36 -27.55 -21.14
C LYS A 391 6.54 -27.26 -20.20
N GLY A 392 7.20 -26.12 -20.38
CA GLY A 392 8.19 -25.57 -19.45
C GLY A 392 7.59 -25.28 -18.07
N ARG A 393 6.47 -24.56 -17.98
CA ARG A 393 5.73 -24.27 -16.73
C ARG A 393 5.38 -25.56 -16.01
N GLN A 394 4.79 -26.55 -16.69
CA GLN A 394 4.44 -27.83 -16.07
C GLN A 394 5.69 -28.60 -15.57
N GLY A 395 6.84 -28.47 -16.24
CA GLY A 395 8.13 -28.95 -15.74
C GLY A 395 8.65 -28.17 -14.52
N LEU A 396 8.43 -26.85 -14.49
CA LEU A 396 8.82 -25.95 -13.39
C LEU A 396 7.97 -26.24 -12.14
N ILE A 397 6.65 -26.31 -12.29
CA ILE A 397 5.68 -26.69 -11.24
C ILE A 397 6.03 -28.08 -10.68
N LYS A 398 6.34 -29.07 -11.54
CA LYS A 398 6.75 -30.40 -11.07
C LYS A 398 8.10 -30.43 -10.33
N LYS A 399 8.98 -29.46 -10.59
CA LYS A 399 10.31 -29.37 -9.98
C LYS A 399 10.32 -28.55 -8.69
N PHE A 400 9.44 -27.56 -8.59
CA PHE A 400 9.46 -26.49 -7.58
C PHE A 400 8.11 -26.27 -6.88
N GLY A 401 7.19 -27.24 -7.00
CA GLY A 401 5.95 -27.36 -6.25
C GLY A 401 5.39 -28.79 -6.34
N PRO A 402 4.17 -29.05 -5.84
CA PRO A 402 3.34 -28.16 -5.04
C PRO A 402 3.35 -28.57 -3.55
N THR A 403 4.06 -27.84 -2.71
CA THR A 403 3.66 -27.54 -1.33
C THR A 403 3.01 -26.15 -1.37
N PRO A 404 1.68 -26.03 -1.59
CA PRO A 404 1.05 -24.83 -2.18
C PRO A 404 1.15 -23.52 -1.39
N ASN A 405 1.67 -23.56 -0.17
CA ASN A 405 1.90 -22.35 0.60
C ASN A 405 3.08 -21.54 0.03
N GLN A 406 4.20 -22.20 -0.32
CA GLN A 406 5.53 -21.57 -0.33
C GLN A 406 5.83 -20.57 -1.45
N ILE A 407 5.07 -20.51 -2.55
CA ILE A 407 5.43 -19.64 -3.69
C ILE A 407 5.02 -18.20 -3.38
N ALA A 408 6.02 -17.31 -3.30
CA ALA A 408 5.85 -15.91 -2.93
C ALA A 408 4.97 -15.15 -3.95
N ILE A 409 3.78 -14.78 -3.49
CA ILE A 409 2.74 -14.06 -4.25
C ILE A 409 2.32 -12.76 -3.55
N SER A 410 2.66 -12.60 -2.26
CA SER A 410 2.45 -11.38 -1.48
C SER A 410 3.15 -11.43 -0.12
N CYS A 411 3.52 -10.25 0.38
CA CYS A 411 4.04 -10.06 1.72
C CYS A 411 3.07 -10.48 2.85
N MET A 412 1.78 -10.73 2.54
CA MET A 412 0.76 -11.12 3.52
C MET A 412 0.86 -12.58 4.00
N VAL A 413 1.74 -13.42 3.42
CA VAL A 413 1.99 -14.81 3.88
C VAL A 413 3.44 -15.01 4.38
N PRO A 414 3.87 -14.42 5.51
CA PRO A 414 5.28 -14.41 5.94
C PRO A 414 5.83 -15.73 6.51
N TYR A 415 5.44 -16.90 6.00
CA TYR A 415 6.11 -18.18 6.28
C TYR A 415 6.60 -18.89 5.01
N ASP A 416 6.36 -18.26 3.86
CA ASP A 416 6.21 -18.93 2.59
C ASP A 416 6.85 -18.09 1.49
N ARG A 417 8.16 -17.88 1.65
CA ARG A 417 9.05 -17.42 0.58
C ARG A 417 9.64 -18.65 -0.09
N PHE A 418 9.58 -18.68 -1.42
CA PHE A 418 10.25 -19.67 -2.26
C PHE A 418 11.18 -18.94 -3.23
N PRO A 419 12.51 -19.09 -3.11
CA PRO A 419 13.21 -19.84 -2.06
C PRO A 419 13.00 -19.26 -0.65
N PRO A 420 13.21 -20.08 0.40
CA PRO A 420 13.49 -19.55 1.73
C PRO A 420 14.79 -18.74 1.72
N ASP A 421 15.04 -18.00 2.80
CA ASP A 421 16.20 -17.09 2.97
C ASP A 421 17.52 -17.86 3.25
N GLU A 422 17.81 -18.86 2.42
CA GLU A 422 18.80 -19.91 2.66
C GLU A 422 19.67 -20.19 1.43
N ASN A 423 20.98 -20.31 1.67
CA ASN A 423 22.00 -20.54 0.66
C ASN A 423 22.13 -22.05 0.36
N PRO A 424 22.12 -22.53 -0.90
CA PRO A 424 22.17 -21.77 -2.16
C PRO A 424 20.80 -21.50 -2.81
N TRP A 425 20.58 -20.22 -3.13
CA TRP A 425 19.35 -19.65 -3.68
C TRP A 425 19.10 -19.97 -5.18
N PRO A 426 17.89 -20.41 -5.54
CA PRO A 426 17.36 -20.28 -6.90
C PRO A 426 16.18 -19.28 -6.96
N PRO A 427 16.41 -17.95 -7.05
CA PRO A 427 15.35 -16.94 -6.92
C PRO A 427 14.30 -17.05 -8.03
N TYR A 428 13.02 -17.20 -7.63
CA TYR A 428 11.86 -17.21 -8.51
C TYR A 428 10.69 -16.48 -7.83
N THR A 429 9.91 -15.75 -8.62
CA THR A 429 8.64 -15.13 -8.24
C THR A 429 7.46 -15.97 -8.72
N ALA A 430 6.23 -15.57 -8.38
CA ALA A 430 5.04 -16.10 -9.04
C ALA A 430 5.10 -15.94 -10.58
N TRP A 431 5.66 -14.84 -11.07
CA TRP A 431 5.68 -14.46 -12.49
C TRP A 431 6.63 -15.31 -13.35
N ASP A 432 7.65 -15.94 -12.75
CA ASP A 432 8.53 -16.90 -13.43
C ASP A 432 7.77 -18.14 -13.95
N PHE A 433 6.58 -18.40 -13.41
CA PHE A 433 5.66 -19.44 -13.92
C PHE A 433 4.76 -18.91 -15.06
N PHE A 434 4.60 -17.59 -15.21
CA PHE A 434 3.71 -16.95 -16.18
C PHE A 434 4.45 -16.00 -17.19
N PRO A 435 5.61 -16.38 -17.76
CA PRO A 435 6.43 -15.45 -18.54
C PRO A 435 5.75 -15.07 -19.87
N PRO A 436 5.95 -13.82 -20.36
CA PRO A 436 5.36 -13.30 -21.59
C PRO A 436 6.04 -13.84 -22.86
N ALA A 437 5.96 -15.16 -23.06
CA ALA A 437 6.67 -15.89 -24.09
C ALA A 437 5.94 -15.98 -25.45
N PHE A 438 4.78 -15.32 -25.62
CA PHE A 438 4.14 -15.20 -26.92
C PHE A 438 4.75 -14.02 -27.68
N ASN A 439 5.50 -14.30 -28.75
CA ASN A 439 6.03 -13.23 -29.59
C ASN A 439 4.86 -12.46 -30.25
N CYS A 440 4.67 -11.18 -29.88
CA CYS A 440 3.81 -10.27 -30.63
C CYS A 440 4.17 -10.34 -32.14
N PRO A 441 3.19 -10.53 -33.04
CA PRO A 441 3.46 -10.63 -34.48
C PRO A 441 3.77 -9.29 -35.15
N HIS A 442 3.62 -8.16 -34.45
CA HIS A 442 3.78 -6.79 -34.95
C HIS A 442 4.88 -6.04 -34.17
N GLU A 443 4.98 -4.72 -34.36
CA GLU A 443 5.72 -3.86 -33.45
C GLU A 443 5.19 -3.96 -32.01
N ARG A 444 6.10 -3.77 -31.03
CA ARG A 444 5.75 -3.61 -29.62
C ARG A 444 6.20 -2.24 -29.16
N GLU A 445 5.29 -1.51 -28.54
CA GLU A 445 5.50 -0.13 -28.11
C GLU A 445 4.93 0.07 -26.72
N ARG A 446 5.53 0.96 -25.95
CA ARG A 446 5.04 1.37 -24.62
C ARG A 446 4.30 2.69 -24.80
N ILE A 447 3.08 2.76 -24.29
CA ILE A 447 2.14 3.86 -24.53
C ILE A 447 1.78 4.50 -23.18
N GLY A 448 1.84 5.84 -23.13
CA GLY A 448 1.66 6.60 -21.89
C GLY A 448 2.92 6.72 -21.02
N THR A 449 2.72 7.28 -19.82
CA THR A 449 3.77 7.75 -18.91
C THR A 449 4.69 6.63 -18.40
N LEU A 450 5.96 6.96 -18.14
CA LEU A 450 6.96 5.97 -17.73
C LEU A 450 6.80 5.58 -16.26
N GLY A 451 6.62 4.29 -16.01
CA GLY A 451 6.20 3.76 -14.71
C GLY A 451 4.71 3.45 -14.72
N ASP A 452 4.07 3.69 -13.58
CA ASP A 452 2.66 3.39 -13.31
C ASP A 452 1.69 3.94 -14.40
N GLY A 453 0.56 3.26 -14.60
CA GLY A 453 -0.50 3.60 -15.58
C GLY A 453 -0.16 3.38 -17.07
N GLY A 454 1.10 3.53 -17.50
CA GLY A 454 1.53 3.37 -18.90
C GLY A 454 1.72 1.90 -19.31
N LYS A 455 1.03 1.45 -20.37
CA LYS A 455 0.92 0.02 -20.73
C LYS A 455 1.64 -0.33 -22.05
N TRP A 456 1.98 -1.60 -22.24
CA TRP A 456 2.60 -2.09 -23.49
C TRP A 456 1.57 -2.61 -24.50
N MET A 457 1.78 -2.27 -25.77
CA MET A 457 0.89 -2.57 -26.89
C MET A 457 1.54 -3.48 -27.92
N CYS A 458 0.75 -4.33 -28.56
CA CYS A 458 1.14 -5.10 -29.74
C CYS A 458 0.40 -4.57 -30.97
N GLY A 459 1.14 -4.03 -31.95
CA GLY A 459 0.59 -3.65 -33.24
C GLY A 459 -0.33 -2.42 -33.23
N LEU A 460 0.04 -1.31 -32.59
CA LEU A 460 -0.80 -0.10 -32.58
C LEU A 460 -1.07 0.44 -34.01
N SER A 461 -0.14 0.23 -34.96
CA SER A 461 -0.33 0.53 -36.38
C SER A 461 -1.54 -0.18 -37.00
N ARG A 462 -1.97 -1.32 -36.46
CA ARG A 462 -3.11 -2.12 -36.94
C ARG A 462 -4.46 -1.43 -36.73
N VAL A 463 -4.54 -0.51 -35.77
CA VAL A 463 -5.75 0.27 -35.48
C VAL A 463 -5.61 1.77 -35.78
N ALA A 464 -4.42 2.22 -36.16
CA ALA A 464 -4.13 3.63 -36.47
C ALA A 464 -5.15 4.27 -37.44
N GLU A 465 -5.55 3.55 -38.50
CA GLU A 465 -6.55 3.99 -39.48
C GLU A 465 -7.87 3.20 -39.43
N LYS A 466 -8.11 2.40 -38.38
CA LYS A 466 -9.34 1.60 -38.24
C LYS A 466 -10.51 2.51 -37.84
N ARG A 467 -11.47 2.68 -38.77
CA ARG A 467 -12.64 3.57 -38.61
C ARG A 467 -13.52 3.23 -37.41
N ASP A 468 -13.68 1.94 -37.14
CA ASP A 468 -14.49 1.37 -36.06
C ASP A 468 -13.61 0.96 -34.85
N CYS A 469 -12.49 1.66 -34.63
CA CYS A 469 -11.61 1.36 -33.49
C CYS A 469 -12.25 1.77 -32.16
N ILE A 470 -12.43 0.81 -31.26
CA ILE A 470 -12.98 1.02 -29.91
C ILE A 470 -11.93 0.68 -28.85
N VAL A 471 -11.69 1.61 -27.93
CA VAL A 471 -10.80 1.42 -26.77
C VAL A 471 -11.60 1.62 -25.49
N TYR A 472 -11.53 0.66 -24.57
CA TYR A 472 -12.08 0.80 -23.22
C TYR A 472 -10.92 0.93 -22.23
N SER A 473 -10.99 1.88 -21.31
CA SER A 473 -10.03 2.04 -20.22
C SER A 473 -10.74 2.16 -18.88
N PHE A 474 -10.39 1.28 -17.95
CA PHE A 474 -10.88 1.23 -16.59
C PHE A 474 -9.75 1.55 -15.63
N GLY A 475 -9.99 2.41 -14.65
CA GLY A 475 -8.95 2.90 -13.76
C GLY A 475 -8.06 3.92 -14.46
N ILE A 476 -8.32 5.20 -14.17
CA ILE A 476 -7.69 6.35 -14.80
C ILE A 476 -6.98 7.19 -13.71
N ASN A 477 -7.56 7.27 -12.50
CA ASN A 477 -6.95 7.89 -11.32
C ASN A 477 -6.45 9.34 -11.55
N GLY A 478 -7.04 10.03 -12.53
CA GLY A 478 -6.64 11.38 -12.96
C GLY A 478 -5.45 11.47 -13.90
N GLU A 479 -4.80 10.35 -14.24
CA GLU A 479 -3.73 10.24 -15.25
C GLU A 479 -4.36 9.73 -16.57
N SER A 480 -4.09 10.37 -17.71
CA SER A 480 -4.66 9.94 -19.00
C SER A 480 -3.66 9.95 -20.15
N SER A 481 -2.37 9.75 -19.87
CA SER A 481 -1.32 9.71 -20.88
C SER A 481 -1.46 8.54 -21.86
N PHE A 482 -1.95 7.38 -21.41
CA PHE A 482 -2.18 6.20 -22.26
C PHE A 482 -3.26 6.51 -23.31
N GLU A 483 -4.38 7.07 -22.87
CA GLU A 483 -5.51 7.46 -23.71
C GLU A 483 -5.13 8.62 -24.63
N ALA A 484 -4.42 9.63 -24.11
CA ALA A 484 -3.92 10.77 -24.89
C ALA A 484 -2.94 10.33 -25.99
N GLU A 485 -2.03 9.40 -25.71
CA GLU A 485 -1.11 8.90 -26.73
C GLU A 485 -1.88 8.09 -27.80
N ILE A 486 -2.80 7.18 -27.42
CA ILE A 486 -3.65 6.47 -28.40
C ILE A 486 -4.39 7.45 -29.31
N LEU A 487 -4.99 8.52 -28.76
CA LEU A 487 -5.63 9.56 -29.56
C LEU A 487 -4.64 10.24 -30.51
N SER A 488 -3.45 10.62 -30.04
CA SER A 488 -2.43 11.27 -30.86
C SER A 488 -1.87 10.39 -32.00
N ARG A 489 -2.00 9.06 -31.86
CA ARG A 489 -1.43 8.05 -32.77
C ARG A 489 -2.45 7.30 -33.63
N THR A 490 -3.73 7.61 -33.51
CA THR A 490 -4.82 6.95 -34.24
C THR A 490 -5.81 8.00 -34.77
N SER A 491 -6.25 7.86 -36.02
CA SER A 491 -7.09 8.87 -36.69
C SER A 491 -8.58 8.76 -36.34
N ASN A 492 -9.05 7.58 -35.94
CA ASN A 492 -10.48 7.28 -35.77
C ASN A 492 -10.87 6.71 -34.39
N CYS A 493 -9.94 6.14 -33.61
CA CYS A 493 -10.26 5.42 -32.37
C CYS A 493 -11.09 6.25 -31.39
N GLN A 494 -12.15 5.64 -30.87
CA GLN A 494 -13.00 6.16 -29.80
C GLN A 494 -12.55 5.58 -28.47
N ILE A 495 -12.30 6.42 -27.47
CA ILE A 495 -11.89 5.99 -26.13
C ILE A 495 -13.04 6.17 -25.13
N TRP A 496 -13.37 5.09 -24.44
CA TRP A 496 -14.40 5.01 -23.41
C TRP A 496 -13.73 4.80 -22.05
N GLY A 497 -13.77 5.83 -21.21
CA GLY A 497 -13.09 5.88 -19.92
C GLY A 497 -14.06 5.67 -18.76
N TYR A 498 -13.69 4.80 -17.83
CA TYR A 498 -14.53 4.34 -16.74
C TYR A 498 -13.77 4.37 -15.42
N ASP A 499 -14.09 5.36 -14.59
CA ASP A 499 -13.49 5.50 -13.26
C ASP A 499 -14.42 6.29 -12.33
N PHE A 500 -14.88 5.67 -11.24
CA PHE A 500 -15.76 6.34 -10.26
C PHE A 500 -15.03 7.28 -9.29
N SER A 501 -13.69 7.23 -9.24
CA SER A 501 -12.88 8.07 -8.34
C SER A 501 -12.67 9.50 -8.88
N VAL A 502 -12.79 9.68 -10.20
CA VAL A 502 -12.63 10.97 -10.90
C VAL A 502 -13.85 11.31 -11.76
N ASN A 503 -14.00 12.59 -12.11
CA ASN A 503 -15.17 13.10 -12.84
C ASN A 503 -14.91 13.34 -14.34
N SER A 504 -13.67 13.12 -14.79
CA SER A 504 -13.25 13.21 -16.20
C SER A 504 -11.91 12.49 -16.38
N PHE A 505 -11.50 12.30 -17.64
CA PHE A 505 -10.10 12.09 -17.99
C PHE A 505 -9.20 13.20 -17.43
N GLY A 506 -7.91 12.87 -17.29
CA GLY A 506 -6.82 13.77 -16.89
C GLY A 506 -6.50 14.88 -17.91
N PRO A 507 -5.62 15.82 -17.55
CA PRO A 507 -5.28 16.98 -18.39
C PRO A 507 -4.45 16.64 -19.62
N GLU A 508 -3.98 15.40 -19.76
CA GLU A 508 -3.17 14.91 -20.89
C GLU A 508 -3.98 14.87 -22.19
N ILE A 509 -5.30 14.65 -22.13
CA ILE A 509 -6.16 14.62 -23.32
C ILE A 509 -6.44 16.06 -23.79
N PRO A 510 -5.89 16.48 -24.95
CA PRO A 510 -6.04 17.85 -25.43
C PRO A 510 -7.49 18.12 -25.87
N ALA A 511 -7.90 19.38 -25.77
CA ALA A 511 -9.28 19.79 -26.07
C ALA A 511 -9.74 19.48 -27.51
N THR A 512 -8.81 19.29 -28.47
CA THR A 512 -9.12 18.88 -29.84
C THR A 512 -9.65 17.45 -29.93
N GLU A 513 -9.12 16.52 -29.14
CA GLU A 513 -9.45 15.09 -29.24
C GLU A 513 -10.69 14.69 -28.43
N LYS A 514 -11.25 15.61 -27.64
CA LYS A 514 -12.45 15.35 -26.81
C LYS A 514 -13.67 14.88 -27.60
N HIS A 515 -13.70 15.11 -28.92
CA HIS A 515 -14.74 14.60 -29.82
C HIS A 515 -14.69 13.08 -30.04
N ARG A 516 -13.63 12.39 -29.59
CA ARG A 516 -13.44 10.93 -29.65
C ARG A 516 -13.40 10.26 -28.27
N THR A 517 -13.74 11.01 -27.21
CA THR A 517 -13.59 10.53 -25.82
C THR A 517 -14.89 10.60 -25.05
N HIS A 518 -15.24 9.51 -24.39
CA HIS A 518 -16.50 9.32 -23.68
C HIS A 518 -16.16 8.90 -22.25
N PHE A 519 -16.37 9.77 -21.26
CA PHE A 519 -16.02 9.50 -19.86
C PHE A 519 -17.27 9.22 -19.02
N HIS A 520 -17.20 8.20 -18.16
CA HIS A 520 -18.26 7.87 -17.20
C HIS A 520 -17.68 7.56 -15.82
N ALA A 521 -18.27 8.15 -14.78
CA ALA A 521 -17.91 7.89 -13.39
C ALA A 521 -18.48 6.56 -12.87
N TYR A 522 -18.14 5.45 -13.52
CA TYR A 522 -18.64 4.10 -13.25
C TYR A 522 -17.50 3.16 -12.86
N GLY A 523 -17.80 2.16 -12.03
CA GLY A 523 -16.90 1.04 -11.74
C GLY A 523 -17.18 -0.18 -12.61
N LEU A 524 -16.13 -0.98 -12.86
CA LEU A 524 -16.23 -2.30 -13.46
C LEU A 524 -16.28 -3.36 -12.35
N ALA A 525 -17.22 -4.31 -12.44
CA ALA A 525 -17.41 -5.35 -11.43
C ALA A 525 -17.82 -6.70 -12.06
N GLY A 526 -17.79 -7.78 -11.28
CA GLY A 526 -18.27 -9.10 -11.73
C GLY A 526 -19.79 -9.19 -11.89
N HIS A 527 -20.54 -8.19 -11.42
CA HIS A 527 -22.00 -8.10 -11.53
C HIS A 527 -22.47 -6.63 -11.57
N ASP A 528 -23.67 -6.40 -12.11
CA ASP A 528 -24.26 -5.06 -12.19
C ASP A 528 -24.81 -4.58 -10.83
N ALA A 529 -24.44 -3.36 -10.42
CA ALA A 529 -24.96 -2.67 -9.23
C ALA A 529 -25.07 -1.17 -9.50
N HIS A 530 -26.06 -0.77 -10.29
CA HIS A 530 -26.27 0.59 -10.80
C HIS A 530 -27.71 1.13 -10.63
N GLY A 531 -28.44 0.60 -9.64
CA GLY A 531 -29.82 0.99 -9.35
C GLY A 531 -29.95 2.40 -8.73
N PRO A 532 -31.20 2.88 -8.49
CA PRO A 532 -31.45 4.23 -7.98
C PRO A 532 -30.90 4.53 -6.58
N THR A 533 -30.45 3.50 -5.85
CA THR A 533 -29.90 3.56 -4.49
C THR A 533 -28.42 3.22 -4.43
N ASN A 534 -27.71 3.23 -5.57
CA ASN A 534 -26.28 2.97 -5.67
C ASN A 534 -25.53 4.29 -5.86
N ASP A 535 -24.81 4.77 -4.83
CA ASP A 535 -24.02 6.01 -4.89
C ASP A 535 -22.90 5.94 -5.93
N ILE A 536 -22.27 4.78 -6.08
CA ILE A 536 -21.37 4.43 -7.18
C ILE A 536 -22.06 3.36 -8.04
N LYS A 537 -22.07 3.56 -9.35
CA LYS A 537 -22.65 2.63 -10.32
C LYS A 537 -21.60 1.64 -10.81
N TYR A 538 -21.82 0.36 -10.53
CA TYR A 538 -21.00 -0.72 -11.05
C TYR A 538 -21.70 -1.43 -12.20
N TYR A 539 -20.93 -1.81 -13.22
CA TYR A 539 -21.39 -2.53 -14.39
C TYR A 539 -20.47 -3.70 -14.72
N THR A 540 -21.00 -4.74 -15.37
CA THR A 540 -20.18 -5.75 -16.06
C THR A 540 -19.63 -5.20 -17.39
N LEU A 541 -18.57 -5.82 -17.91
CA LEU A 541 -18.02 -5.46 -19.23
C LEU A 541 -19.08 -5.61 -20.35
N GLN A 542 -19.89 -6.67 -20.31
CA GLN A 542 -20.97 -6.89 -21.29
C GLN A 542 -22.03 -5.79 -21.18
N SER A 543 -22.44 -5.42 -19.96
CA SER A 543 -23.43 -4.35 -19.75
C SER A 543 -22.95 -2.99 -20.28
N LEU A 544 -21.65 -2.69 -20.20
CA LEU A 544 -21.04 -1.49 -20.80
C LEU A 544 -20.86 -1.59 -22.33
N MET A 545 -20.72 -2.79 -22.88
CA MET A 545 -20.75 -3.02 -24.33
C MET A 545 -22.16 -2.82 -24.89
N ASP A 546 -23.17 -3.41 -24.23
CA ASP A 546 -24.59 -3.31 -24.59
C ASP A 546 -25.10 -1.86 -24.51
N LEU A 547 -24.73 -1.12 -23.45
CA LEU A 547 -25.13 0.29 -23.26
C LEU A 547 -24.61 1.23 -24.34
N ASN A 548 -23.42 0.95 -24.88
CA ASN A 548 -22.79 1.76 -25.92
C ASN A 548 -23.12 1.26 -27.34
N GLY A 549 -23.67 0.05 -27.48
CA GLY A 549 -23.93 -0.59 -28.78
C GLY A 549 -22.67 -1.14 -29.46
N HIS A 550 -21.70 -1.65 -28.70
CA HIS A 550 -20.47 -2.23 -29.24
C HIS A 550 -20.48 -3.77 -29.18
N ASP A 551 -20.27 -4.43 -30.31
CA ASP A 551 -20.02 -5.90 -30.35
C ASP A 551 -18.53 -6.26 -30.15
N HIS A 552 -17.62 -5.29 -30.20
CA HIS A 552 -16.18 -5.49 -30.09
C HIS A 552 -15.43 -4.32 -29.44
N ILE A 553 -14.29 -4.61 -28.79
CA ILE A 553 -13.33 -3.64 -28.25
C ILE A 553 -11.93 -3.99 -28.78
N ASP A 554 -11.26 -3.13 -29.54
CA ASP A 554 -9.92 -3.45 -30.04
C ASP A 554 -8.88 -3.51 -28.91
N ILE A 555 -8.93 -2.55 -27.98
CA ILE A 555 -7.97 -2.41 -26.86
C ILE A 555 -8.73 -2.25 -25.56
N LEU A 556 -8.44 -3.11 -24.58
CA LEU A 556 -9.06 -3.10 -23.26
C LEU A 556 -7.98 -2.89 -22.18
N LYS A 557 -7.94 -1.71 -21.55
CA LYS A 557 -7.11 -1.43 -20.36
C LYS A 557 -7.95 -1.65 -19.10
N ILE A 558 -7.43 -2.44 -18.15
CA ILE A 558 -8.06 -2.72 -16.85
C ILE A 558 -7.05 -2.40 -15.73
N ASP A 559 -7.38 -1.42 -14.90
CA ASP A 559 -6.60 -0.93 -13.75
C ASP A 559 -7.53 -0.79 -12.53
N VAL A 560 -8.09 -1.90 -12.05
CA VAL A 560 -9.27 -1.87 -11.14
C VAL A 560 -8.95 -2.23 -9.69
N GLU A 561 -7.71 -1.99 -9.26
CA GLU A 561 -7.29 -1.97 -7.84
C GLU A 561 -7.79 -3.20 -7.04
N SER A 562 -7.27 -4.38 -7.38
CA SER A 562 -7.52 -5.70 -6.76
C SER A 562 -8.83 -6.41 -7.10
N TRP A 563 -9.68 -5.82 -7.95
CA TRP A 563 -10.91 -6.46 -8.46
C TRP A 563 -10.70 -7.30 -9.73
N GLU A 564 -9.49 -7.33 -10.31
CA GLU A 564 -9.23 -7.89 -11.64
C GLU A 564 -9.61 -9.37 -11.72
N PHE A 565 -9.24 -10.14 -10.70
CA PHE A 565 -9.50 -11.58 -10.68
C PHE A 565 -11.00 -11.90 -10.67
N GLU A 566 -11.84 -11.09 -10.00
CA GLU A 566 -13.30 -11.25 -10.04
C GLU A 566 -13.84 -10.79 -11.41
N VAL A 567 -13.55 -9.54 -11.78
CA VAL A 567 -14.00 -8.88 -13.02
C VAL A 567 -13.71 -9.73 -14.25
N VAL A 568 -12.46 -10.18 -14.38
CA VAL A 568 -12.01 -10.98 -15.52
C VAL A 568 -12.63 -12.37 -15.47
N THR A 569 -12.74 -13.03 -14.31
CA THR A 569 -13.46 -14.33 -14.24
C THR A 569 -14.91 -14.20 -14.71
N ALA A 570 -15.60 -13.16 -14.24
CA ALA A 570 -17.00 -12.92 -14.56
C ALA A 570 -17.24 -12.71 -16.06
N PHE A 571 -16.38 -11.94 -16.76
CA PHE A 571 -16.51 -11.81 -18.20
C PHE A 571 -15.91 -12.99 -18.99
N LEU A 572 -14.92 -13.72 -18.48
CA LEU A 572 -14.34 -14.90 -19.16
C LEU A 572 -15.33 -16.06 -19.25
N GLU A 573 -16.03 -16.38 -18.15
CA GLU A 573 -16.81 -17.61 -18.02
C GLU A 573 -17.89 -17.80 -19.09
N PRO A 574 -18.67 -16.80 -19.51
CA PRO A 574 -19.63 -16.94 -20.61
C PRO A 574 -19.00 -17.39 -21.93
N TYR A 575 -17.80 -16.93 -22.27
CA TYR A 575 -17.09 -17.32 -23.50
C TYR A 575 -16.43 -18.69 -23.37
N LEU A 576 -15.85 -19.00 -22.20
CA LEU A 576 -15.33 -20.34 -21.90
C LEU A 576 -16.43 -21.41 -21.96
N ARG A 577 -17.61 -21.15 -21.40
CA ARG A 577 -18.77 -22.05 -21.42
C ARG A 577 -19.39 -22.20 -22.82
N SER A 578 -19.34 -21.16 -23.66
CA SER A 578 -19.95 -21.16 -25.01
C SER A 578 -19.00 -21.49 -26.15
N GLY A 579 -17.68 -21.55 -25.89
CA GLY A 579 -16.64 -21.74 -26.91
C GLY A 579 -16.44 -20.56 -27.87
N LYS A 580 -17.10 -19.43 -27.63
CA LYS A 580 -16.95 -18.20 -28.43
C LYS A 580 -15.60 -17.52 -28.16
N PRO A 581 -15.05 -16.75 -29.11
CA PRO A 581 -13.91 -15.86 -28.83
C PRO A 581 -14.34 -14.75 -27.86
N LEU A 582 -13.38 -14.24 -27.08
CA LEU A 582 -13.57 -13.04 -26.26
C LEU A 582 -13.88 -11.82 -27.13
N PRO A 583 -14.63 -10.83 -26.62
CA PRO A 583 -15.15 -9.72 -27.42
C PRO A 583 -14.12 -8.60 -27.64
N PHE A 584 -12.82 -8.86 -27.42
CA PHE A 584 -11.76 -7.85 -27.53
C PHE A 584 -10.48 -8.34 -28.19
N GLY A 585 -9.70 -7.41 -28.77
CA GLY A 585 -8.47 -7.69 -29.53
C GLY A 585 -7.23 -7.91 -28.66
N GLN A 586 -6.99 -7.03 -27.70
CA GLN A 586 -5.94 -7.18 -26.67
C GLN A 586 -6.36 -6.62 -25.31
N LEU A 587 -5.73 -7.13 -24.25
CA LEU A 587 -5.94 -6.79 -22.85
C LEU A 587 -4.63 -6.28 -22.24
N GLN A 588 -4.66 -5.08 -21.71
CA GLN A 588 -3.62 -4.45 -20.90
C GLN A 588 -4.14 -4.42 -19.45
N ILE A 589 -3.39 -4.97 -18.50
CA ILE A 589 -3.88 -5.17 -17.14
C ILE A 589 -2.75 -5.17 -16.11
N GLU A 590 -2.87 -4.37 -15.05
CA GLU A 590 -2.03 -4.57 -13.86
C GLU A 590 -2.67 -5.65 -12.97
N LEU A 591 -1.87 -6.59 -12.47
CA LEU A 591 -2.35 -7.70 -11.65
C LEU A 591 -1.92 -7.57 -10.20
N HIS A 592 -2.92 -7.33 -9.34
CA HIS A 592 -2.83 -7.26 -7.89
C HIS A 592 -3.01 -8.66 -7.27
N THR A 593 -1.93 -9.39 -6.99
CA THR A 593 -2.07 -10.78 -6.52
C THR A 593 -2.38 -10.90 -5.03
N TRP A 594 -1.73 -10.10 -4.19
CA TRP A 594 -2.00 -9.95 -2.74
C TRP A 594 -2.44 -11.24 -2.02
N GLU A 595 -3.66 -11.32 -1.50
CA GLU A 595 -4.11 -12.40 -0.61
C GLU A 595 -4.35 -13.77 -1.30
N LYS A 596 -3.96 -13.95 -2.57
CA LYS A 596 -4.21 -15.15 -3.40
C LYS A 596 -3.05 -16.14 -3.36
N LYS A 597 -3.34 -17.44 -3.56
CA LYS A 597 -2.35 -18.55 -3.54
C LYS A 597 -1.97 -19.01 -4.95
N PHE A 598 -0.83 -19.70 -5.07
CA PHE A 598 -0.32 -20.14 -6.37
C PHE A 598 -1.31 -21.02 -7.17
N PRO A 599 -2.03 -22.00 -6.58
CA PRO A 599 -3.03 -22.76 -7.32
C PRO A 599 -4.20 -21.90 -7.83
N GLU A 600 -4.60 -20.88 -7.07
CA GLU A 600 -5.71 -19.98 -7.39
C GLU A 600 -5.33 -19.05 -8.56
N VAL A 601 -4.12 -18.49 -8.51
CA VAL A 601 -3.54 -17.68 -9.60
C VAL A 601 -3.29 -18.53 -10.85
N LEU A 602 -2.77 -19.76 -10.69
CA LEU A 602 -2.55 -20.70 -11.80
C LEU A 602 -3.85 -21.12 -12.48
N GLU A 603 -4.89 -21.48 -11.72
CA GLU A 603 -6.19 -21.87 -12.29
C GLU A 603 -6.85 -20.70 -13.04
N TRP A 604 -6.77 -19.50 -12.48
CA TRP A 604 -7.25 -18.27 -13.14
C TRP A 604 -6.45 -17.96 -14.41
N TRP A 605 -5.13 -18.12 -14.37
CA TRP A 605 -4.26 -17.91 -15.53
C TRP A 605 -4.52 -18.94 -16.64
N GLU A 606 -4.73 -20.22 -16.28
CA GLU A 606 -5.06 -21.26 -17.25
C GLU A 606 -6.46 -21.02 -17.88
N LYS A 607 -7.38 -20.29 -17.22
CA LYS A 607 -8.63 -19.79 -17.84
C LYS A 607 -8.38 -18.70 -18.89
N LEU A 608 -7.42 -17.77 -18.68
CA LEU A 608 -7.01 -16.81 -19.72
C LEU A 608 -6.47 -17.56 -20.97
N GLU A 609 -5.58 -18.52 -20.73
CA GLU A 609 -4.97 -19.32 -21.80
C GLU A 609 -5.99 -20.19 -22.55
N GLN A 610 -6.96 -20.76 -21.81
CA GLN A 610 -8.09 -21.52 -22.35
C GLN A 610 -9.09 -20.64 -23.12
N ALA A 611 -9.25 -19.36 -22.75
CA ALA A 611 -10.11 -18.42 -23.46
C ALA A 611 -9.48 -17.92 -24.78
N GLY A 612 -8.14 -17.92 -24.86
CA GLY A 612 -7.38 -17.54 -26.05
C GLY A 612 -6.46 -16.34 -25.87
N LEU A 613 -6.23 -15.88 -24.63
CA LEU A 613 -5.30 -14.78 -24.35
C LEU A 613 -3.85 -15.30 -24.28
N ARG A 614 -2.91 -14.45 -24.67
CA ARG A 614 -1.47 -14.78 -24.76
C ARG A 614 -0.59 -13.60 -24.31
N PRO A 615 0.21 -13.73 -23.24
CA PRO A 615 1.07 -12.65 -22.75
C PRO A 615 2.25 -12.42 -23.70
N PHE A 616 2.38 -11.20 -24.22
CA PHE A 616 3.46 -10.76 -25.13
C PHE A 616 4.39 -9.70 -24.52
N PHE A 617 3.99 -9.12 -23.39
CA PHE A 617 4.82 -8.28 -22.54
C PHE A 617 4.42 -8.46 -21.06
N GLN A 618 5.37 -8.17 -20.18
CA GLN A 618 5.18 -8.01 -18.73
C GLN A 618 6.13 -6.89 -18.26
N GLU A 619 5.65 -5.98 -17.41
CA GLU A 619 6.48 -4.96 -16.77
C GLU A 619 6.21 -4.95 -15.25
N PRO A 620 7.15 -5.39 -14.40
CA PRO A 620 7.00 -5.28 -12.95
C PRO A 620 6.94 -3.81 -12.52
N ASN A 621 6.06 -3.45 -11.59
CA ASN A 621 5.94 -2.08 -11.09
C ASN A 621 7.16 -1.72 -10.19
N LEU A 622 8.29 -1.40 -10.82
CA LEU A 622 9.56 -1.14 -10.13
C LEU A 622 9.51 0.10 -9.24
N VAL A 623 8.60 1.05 -9.49
CA VAL A 623 8.41 2.22 -8.62
C VAL A 623 7.80 1.77 -7.30
N TYR A 624 6.70 1.01 -7.34
CA TYR A 624 6.07 0.38 -6.18
C TYR A 624 7.08 -0.48 -5.40
N ASN A 625 7.76 -1.43 -6.08
CA ASN A 625 8.70 -2.36 -5.46
C ASN A 625 9.83 -1.66 -4.69
N ASN A 626 10.37 -0.56 -5.24
CA ASN A 626 11.39 0.25 -4.55
C ASN A 626 10.82 1.09 -3.40
N TYR A 627 9.64 1.69 -3.56
CA TYR A 627 8.97 2.45 -2.49
C TYR A 627 8.63 1.58 -1.29
N ASN A 628 8.27 0.31 -1.52
CA ASN A 628 7.95 -0.69 -0.49
C ASN A 628 9.17 -1.22 0.30
N ARG A 629 10.41 -0.75 -0.01
CA ARG A 629 11.64 -1.04 0.74
C ARG A 629 11.96 -2.54 0.93
N GLY A 630 11.72 -3.35 -0.10
CA GLY A 630 12.08 -4.78 -0.09
C GLY A 630 10.94 -5.73 0.29
N ARG A 631 9.73 -5.44 -0.16
CA ARG A 631 8.62 -6.41 -0.21
C ARG A 631 8.63 -7.17 -1.54
N ASP A 632 7.82 -8.23 -1.59
CA ASP A 632 7.65 -9.08 -2.77
C ASP A 632 7.11 -8.30 -3.98
N GLN A 633 7.36 -8.83 -5.18
CA GLN A 633 6.84 -8.27 -6.43
C GLN A 633 5.40 -8.73 -6.65
N ASP A 634 4.45 -8.26 -5.83
CA ASP A 634 3.04 -8.68 -5.89
C ASP A 634 2.14 -7.82 -6.81
N LEU A 635 2.73 -6.83 -7.48
CA LEU A 635 2.16 -6.08 -8.60
C LEU A 635 2.98 -6.27 -9.89
N THR A 636 2.32 -6.49 -11.02
CA THR A 636 2.94 -6.41 -12.35
C THR A 636 1.94 -6.07 -13.44
N GLU A 637 2.40 -5.29 -14.42
CA GLU A 637 1.71 -5.10 -15.69
C GLU A 637 1.83 -6.36 -16.55
N TYR A 638 0.74 -6.75 -17.20
CA TYR A 638 0.74 -7.68 -18.32
C TYR A 638 0.06 -7.09 -19.56
N SER A 639 0.50 -7.57 -20.71
CA SER A 639 -0.10 -7.23 -21.99
C SER A 639 -0.34 -8.51 -22.78
N LEU A 640 -1.62 -8.79 -23.06
CA LEU A 640 -2.09 -10.05 -23.64
C LEU A 640 -2.83 -9.82 -24.95
N ILE A 641 -2.51 -10.60 -25.98
CA ILE A 641 -3.24 -10.60 -27.26
C ILE A 641 -4.27 -11.73 -27.30
N ASN A 642 -5.48 -11.47 -27.82
CA ASN A 642 -6.47 -12.50 -28.07
C ASN A 642 -6.19 -13.18 -29.42
N ILE A 643 -5.82 -14.47 -29.38
CA ILE A 643 -5.51 -15.28 -30.57
C ILE A 643 -6.73 -16.04 -31.14
N ARG A 644 -7.95 -15.63 -30.79
CA ARG A 644 -9.20 -16.23 -31.30
C ARG A 644 -10.15 -15.21 -31.91
N GLY A 645 -11.05 -15.72 -32.74
CA GLY A 645 -12.05 -14.92 -33.45
C GLY A 645 -11.43 -14.23 -34.66
N ASN A 646 -11.84 -12.99 -34.87
CA ASN A 646 -11.35 -12.12 -35.94
C ASN A 646 -11.12 -10.73 -35.34
N ASN A 647 -9.87 -10.28 -35.26
CA ASN A 647 -9.51 -8.96 -34.73
C ASN A 647 -8.26 -8.42 -35.47
N ALA A 648 -8.09 -7.10 -35.49
CA ALA A 648 -7.09 -6.41 -36.31
C ALA A 648 -5.62 -6.85 -36.04
N PHE A 649 -5.35 -7.45 -34.88
CA PHE A 649 -4.01 -7.90 -34.48
C PHE A 649 -3.71 -9.34 -34.91
N ILE A 650 -4.70 -10.15 -35.30
CA ILE A 650 -4.50 -11.56 -35.70
C ILE A 650 -4.94 -11.88 -37.13
N SER A 651 -5.79 -11.07 -37.74
CA SER A 651 -6.14 -11.16 -39.15
C SER A 651 -5.68 -9.92 -39.90
N ASP A 652 -5.26 -10.11 -41.14
CA ASP A 652 -5.23 -9.03 -42.12
C ASP A 652 -6.66 -8.83 -42.63
N ALA A 653 -7.13 -7.57 -42.64
CA ALA A 653 -8.42 -7.24 -43.21
C ALA A 653 -8.42 -7.65 -44.69
N THR A 654 -9.44 -8.41 -45.10
CA THR A 654 -9.73 -8.62 -46.51
C THR A 654 -10.16 -7.28 -47.11
N LEU A 655 -9.29 -6.72 -47.95
CA LEU A 655 -9.47 -5.46 -48.70
C LEU A 655 -10.76 -5.43 -49.53
#